data_AF-A0AAJ1VYP5-F1
#
_entry.id   AF-A0AAJ1VYP5-F1
#
_cell.length_a   1.000
_cell.length_b   1.000
_cell.length_c   1.000
_cell.angle_alpha   90.00
_cell.angle_beta   90.00
_cell.angle_gamma   90.00
#
_symmetry.space_group_name_H-M   'P 1'
#
loop_
_entity.id
_entity.type
_entity.pdbx_description
1 polymer ?
#
loop_
_entity_poly.entity_id
_entity_poly.type
_entity_poly.pdbx_seq_one_letter_code
_entity_poly.pdbx_strand_id
1 'polypeptide(L)'
;MPRARLAALIVSLMLLAFGPLSTDRELTEEIQERRWTDSNDGYGPINYTNEHTTAMIESEGRPATLTMPGGHVYNQPLPLVVALHGYSSSGSFNAWWMSLYDSVHENEHLLLTPDGSMNIVGMRYWNATDACCNLFNTEVDDVTFLEGLISQAVQNYGADPEGVVLIGHSNGAFMSHRMACDRGSIIESIVSLNGATWDDFSNECPDTGRPNILHVHGTVDSVIEYGGGSMFGGTYPSAPQTTAFWADRSGCDASWTNLGSIDLTNSDGVAETDDLEHLNCSDGNRVAHWRINNGIHAPSLNEVEWPSETLSWSLEDFSRDSDGDGYRDDIDAFIYNPNEWADADGDKVGDNTDECDNDPTGWIDSDGDGVCVPSDAFPNNPNEWYDFDGDGVGDNSDADDDNDGVADFYDDFPYNTNETVDTDGDGIGDNADTDDDGDGWGDEEDAFRLDPEEHSDLDGDGIGDNADTDDDGDGWADTDELNCQSDPMNGTDVPLDTDGDWECDLFDEDDDGDGTPDSEDLFPLDASEWYDNDMDGVGDNADAFPTDGSEWVDSDGDGVGDNSDAYPDDPYEWVDSDGDGVGDNSDAYPDDPYEWVDSDGDGVGDNSDAFPSDASETQDSDGDGVGDNSDAYPLDSSEWADSDGDGVGDNSDAFPGDASETLDTDGDGVGDNSDAYPYDATLWEEEVDRPLMLLGGIVVGLLVVVAYIGRRK
;
A
#
# COMPACT_ATOMS: atom_id res chain seq x y z
N MET A 1 90.36 34.23 28.49
CA MET A 1 90.73 33.35 29.63
C MET A 1 89.48 32.55 30.02
N PRO A 2 89.59 31.31 30.55
CA PRO A 2 89.40 30.12 29.69
C PRO A 2 88.32 29.12 30.16
N ARG A 3 88.10 28.07 29.33
CA ARG A 3 87.78 26.64 29.63
C ARG A 3 87.38 26.28 31.09
N ALA A 4 86.47 25.34 31.38
CA ALA A 4 86.15 24.10 30.66
C ALA A 4 84.96 23.29 31.26
N ARG A 5 84.28 22.48 30.42
CA ARG A 5 83.80 21.06 30.66
C ARG A 5 82.74 20.81 31.77
N LEU A 6 81.91 19.76 31.74
CA LEU A 6 82.01 18.41 31.13
C LEU A 6 80.63 17.72 30.94
N ALA A 7 80.56 16.71 30.06
CA ALA A 7 79.62 15.56 30.03
C ALA A 7 78.16 15.80 29.55
N ALA A 8 77.48 14.86 28.87
CA ALA A 8 77.93 13.68 28.10
C ALA A 8 76.76 13.20 27.21
N LEU A 9 77.01 12.60 26.04
CA LEU A 9 76.00 11.83 25.29
C LEU A 9 76.68 10.69 24.51
N ILE A 10 76.04 9.53 24.46
CA ILE A 10 76.45 8.37 23.65
C ILE A 10 75.33 8.04 22.65
N VAL A 11 75.77 7.66 21.45
CA VAL A 11 75.01 7.29 20.25
C VAL A 11 73.97 6.19 20.49
N SER A 12 72.81 6.32 19.83
CA SER A 12 72.12 5.19 19.20
C SER A 12 71.50 5.64 17.87
N LEU A 13 71.17 4.69 16.99
CA LEU A 13 70.99 4.87 15.54
C LEU A 13 69.60 4.39 15.09
N MET A 14 68.83 5.26 14.40
CA MET A 14 67.73 4.95 13.45
C MET A 14 67.38 6.28 12.75
N LEU A 15 67.49 6.47 11.43
CA LEU A 15 66.74 5.92 10.28
C LEU A 15 65.29 6.43 10.17
N LEU A 16 65.13 7.40 9.26
CA LEU A 16 63.97 7.76 8.43
C LEU A 16 62.55 7.54 9.01
N ALA A 17 61.95 8.64 9.46
CA ALA A 17 60.56 8.98 9.19
C ALA A 17 60.45 10.52 9.19
N PHE A 18 60.17 11.11 8.03
CA PHE A 18 59.55 12.45 7.98
C PHE A 18 58.05 12.18 7.94
N GLY A 19 57.34 12.46 9.03
CA GLY A 19 55.90 12.71 8.94
C GLY A 19 55.67 14.18 8.60
N PRO A 20 54.56 14.53 7.91
CA PRO A 20 54.15 15.91 7.77
C PRO A 20 53.80 16.52 9.13
N LEU A 21 53.66 17.84 9.16
CA LEU A 21 53.28 18.57 10.37
C LEU A 21 51.78 18.38 10.59
N SER A 22 51.34 18.16 11.82
CA SER A 22 49.95 18.32 12.22
C SER A 22 49.66 19.81 12.43
N THR A 23 49.52 20.57 11.35
CA THR A 23 49.18 22.02 11.41
C THR A 23 47.68 22.25 11.32
N ASP A 24 46.98 21.47 10.51
CA ASP A 24 45.61 21.78 10.09
C ASP A 24 44.60 21.44 11.19
N ARG A 25 44.87 20.38 11.96
CA ARG A 25 44.07 19.99 13.13
C ARG A 25 44.23 20.90 14.36
N GLU A 26 45.34 21.64 14.48
CA GLU A 26 45.45 22.71 15.51
C GLU A 26 44.74 23.99 15.04
N LEU A 27 44.53 24.18 13.73
CA LEU A 27 43.89 25.37 13.17
C LEU A 27 42.36 25.26 13.11
N THR A 28 41.80 24.06 12.88
CA THR A 28 40.33 23.84 13.02
C THR A 28 39.83 24.13 14.44
N GLU A 29 40.64 23.84 15.47
CA GLU A 29 40.37 24.29 16.84
C GLU A 29 40.51 25.83 17.00
N GLU A 30 41.43 26.49 16.28
CA GLU A 30 41.60 27.96 16.32
C GLU A 30 40.49 28.71 15.55
N ILE A 31 39.92 28.11 14.49
CA ILE A 31 38.71 28.59 13.80
C ILE A 31 37.49 28.48 14.71
N GLN A 32 37.31 27.36 15.42
CA GLN A 32 36.24 27.24 16.44
C GLN A 32 36.42 28.18 17.65
N GLU A 33 37.60 28.76 17.87
CA GLU A 33 37.80 29.82 18.88
C GLU A 33 37.46 31.25 18.38
N ARG A 34 37.16 31.45 17.08
CA ARG A 34 36.56 32.71 16.58
C ARG A 34 35.11 32.81 17.06
N ARG A 35 34.93 33.46 18.22
CA ARG A 35 33.62 33.69 18.86
C ARG A 35 32.74 34.70 18.11
N TRP A 36 32.19 34.27 17.00
CA TRP A 36 30.96 34.81 16.41
C TRP A 36 30.06 33.60 16.22
N THR A 37 28.92 33.61 16.91
CA THR A 37 27.87 32.57 16.83
C THR A 37 26.60 33.08 16.16
N ASP A 38 26.60 34.37 15.82
CA ASP A 38 25.55 35.18 15.22
C ASP A 38 26.21 36.54 14.88
N SER A 39 25.92 37.15 13.73
CA SER A 39 26.43 38.49 13.39
C SER A 39 25.91 39.58 14.34
N ASN A 40 24.88 39.33 15.15
CA ASN A 40 24.48 40.19 16.27
C ASN A 40 25.43 40.15 17.49
N ASP A 41 26.46 39.30 17.53
CA ASP A 41 27.26 39.08 18.76
C ASP A 41 27.96 40.38 19.25
N GLY A 42 27.54 40.85 20.43
CA GLY A 42 28.04 42.09 21.03
C GLY A 42 27.21 43.35 20.72
N TYR A 43 26.21 43.22 19.84
CA TYR A 43 25.17 44.21 19.59
C TYR A 43 23.91 43.91 20.42
N GLY A 44 22.94 44.84 20.43
CA GLY A 44 21.69 44.67 21.16
C GLY A 44 20.94 45.98 21.42
N PRO A 45 19.70 45.90 21.98
CA PRO A 45 18.80 47.04 22.09
C PRO A 45 19.31 48.14 23.02
N ILE A 46 19.09 49.40 22.62
CA ILE A 46 19.35 50.54 23.50
C ILE A 46 18.37 50.53 24.66
N ASN A 47 18.92 50.65 25.87
CA ASN A 47 18.14 50.80 27.08
C ASN A 47 17.86 52.30 27.33
N TYR A 48 16.79 52.81 26.74
CA TYR A 48 16.33 54.19 27.00
C TYR A 48 15.86 54.36 28.45
N THR A 49 15.94 55.59 28.96
CA THR A 49 15.48 55.94 30.31
C THR A 49 14.44 57.07 30.29
N ASN A 50 13.69 57.17 31.38
CA ASN A 50 12.71 58.24 31.61
C ASN A 50 13.32 59.60 32.00
N GLU A 51 14.63 59.80 31.81
CA GLU A 51 15.24 61.13 31.88
C GLU A 51 15.14 61.82 30.51
N HIS A 52 14.57 63.01 30.42
CA HIS A 52 14.41 63.68 29.12
C HIS A 52 15.57 64.62 28.77
N THR A 53 16.13 64.44 27.58
CA THR A 53 17.04 65.41 26.95
C THR A 53 16.22 66.37 26.10
N THR A 54 16.53 67.67 26.11
CA THR A 54 15.80 68.68 25.32
C THR A 54 16.71 69.51 24.44
N ALA A 55 16.24 69.83 23.23
CA ALA A 55 16.87 70.73 22.29
C ALA A 55 15.87 71.82 21.87
N MET A 56 16.39 73.02 21.58
CA MET A 56 15.61 74.10 20.95
C MET A 56 15.97 74.14 19.46
N ILE A 57 14.98 73.91 18.60
CA ILE A 57 15.12 74.01 17.14
C ILE A 57 14.28 75.19 16.62
N GLU A 58 14.64 75.77 15.47
CA GLU A 58 14.04 77.02 14.97
C GLU A 58 13.82 76.97 13.46
N SER A 59 12.57 77.15 13.02
CA SER A 59 12.17 77.23 11.61
C SER A 59 11.43 78.55 11.40
N GLU A 60 11.59 79.20 10.24
CA GLU A 60 10.94 80.49 9.92
C GLU A 60 11.02 81.56 11.04
N GLY A 61 12.13 81.58 11.79
CA GLY A 61 12.36 82.50 12.91
C GLY A 61 11.51 82.22 14.16
N ARG A 62 10.91 81.03 14.26
CA ARG A 62 10.04 80.58 15.36
C ARG A 62 10.67 79.36 16.04
N PRO A 63 10.90 79.40 17.37
CA PRO A 63 11.49 78.28 18.09
C PRO A 63 10.44 77.25 18.52
N ALA A 64 10.86 76.00 18.63
CA ALA A 64 10.10 74.88 19.22
C ALA A 64 11.01 74.03 20.12
N THR A 65 10.43 73.33 21.09
CA THR A 65 11.19 72.43 21.97
C THR A 65 11.05 70.99 21.46
N LEU A 66 12.18 70.35 21.17
CA LEU A 66 12.29 68.93 20.88
C LEU A 66 12.73 68.20 22.15
N THR A 67 12.03 67.13 22.51
CA THR A 67 12.29 66.28 23.68
C THR A 67 12.64 64.89 23.18
N MET A 68 13.68 64.28 23.75
CA MET A 68 14.21 62.97 23.41
C MET A 68 14.30 62.10 24.68
N PRO A 69 14.18 60.77 24.57
CA PRO A 69 14.36 59.87 25.69
C PRO A 69 15.80 59.89 26.23
N GLY A 70 15.98 59.37 27.43
CA GLY A 70 17.28 59.33 28.09
C GLY A 70 18.16 58.27 27.45
N GLY A 71 19.37 58.65 27.04
CA GLY A 71 20.24 57.76 26.27
C GLY A 71 19.98 57.76 24.76
N HIS A 72 19.19 58.70 24.22
CA HIS A 72 18.97 58.82 22.77
C HIS A 72 20.27 58.88 21.95
N VAL A 73 20.32 58.10 20.87
CA VAL A 73 21.47 57.94 19.96
C VAL A 73 21.05 58.40 18.57
N TYR A 74 21.71 59.43 18.04
CA TYR A 74 21.16 60.22 16.93
C TYR A 74 21.24 59.53 15.56
N ASN A 75 22.04 58.47 15.43
CA ASN A 75 22.06 57.64 14.23
C ASN A 75 21.03 56.50 14.28
N GLN A 76 20.41 56.21 15.43
CA GLN A 76 19.31 55.25 15.55
C GLN A 76 18.00 56.03 15.54
N PRO A 77 17.28 56.08 14.40
CA PRO A 77 16.08 56.90 14.29
C PRO A 77 14.96 56.40 15.20
N LEU A 78 14.21 57.36 15.75
CA LEU A 78 12.99 57.11 16.52
C LEU A 78 11.83 57.94 15.92
N PRO A 79 10.57 57.46 15.99
CA PRO A 79 9.40 58.21 15.55
C PRO A 79 9.32 59.64 16.10
N LEU A 80 8.72 60.55 15.33
CA LEU A 80 8.57 61.96 15.69
C LEU A 80 7.11 62.34 15.93
N VAL A 81 6.75 62.55 17.18
CA VAL A 81 5.41 63.05 17.57
C VAL A 81 5.42 64.58 17.64
N VAL A 82 4.58 65.22 16.82
CA VAL A 82 4.43 66.68 16.75
C VAL A 82 3.12 67.11 17.40
N ALA A 83 3.19 67.74 18.57
CA ALA A 83 2.01 68.10 19.38
C ALA A 83 1.44 69.50 19.01
N LEU A 84 0.38 69.53 18.19
CA LEU A 84 -0.24 70.75 17.68
C LEU A 84 -1.39 71.26 18.56
N HIS A 85 -1.17 72.40 19.20
CA HIS A 85 -2.08 72.93 20.21
C HIS A 85 -3.36 73.58 19.64
N GLY A 86 -4.47 73.52 20.41
CA GLY A 86 -5.71 74.27 20.11
C GLY A 86 -5.57 75.80 20.23
N TYR A 87 -6.58 76.54 19.75
CA TYR A 87 -6.55 78.01 19.74
C TYR A 87 -6.36 78.60 21.16
N SER A 88 -5.54 79.65 21.27
CA SER A 88 -5.10 80.32 22.51
C SER A 88 -4.19 79.52 23.47
N SER A 89 -3.81 78.28 23.12
CA SER A 89 -2.96 77.40 23.93
C SER A 89 -1.45 77.56 23.63
N SER A 90 -0.65 76.51 23.88
CA SER A 90 0.78 76.35 23.57
C SER A 90 1.13 74.88 23.38
N GLY A 91 2.15 74.57 22.57
CA GLY A 91 2.56 73.19 22.26
C GLY A 91 2.86 72.36 23.51
N SER A 92 3.60 72.93 24.46
CA SER A 92 3.96 72.26 25.72
C SER A 92 2.76 71.98 26.64
N PHE A 93 1.74 72.85 26.67
CA PHE A 93 0.52 72.58 27.43
C PHE A 93 -0.32 71.48 26.76
N ASN A 94 -0.36 71.45 25.42
CA ASN A 94 -1.08 70.44 24.66
C ASN A 94 -0.46 69.05 24.85
N ALA A 95 0.86 68.94 24.72
CA ALA A 95 1.59 67.71 24.99
C ALA A 95 1.38 67.21 26.43
N TRP A 96 1.42 68.10 27.42
CA TRP A 96 1.13 67.74 28.81
C TRP A 96 -0.31 67.24 29.02
N TRP A 97 -1.31 67.89 28.42
CA TRP A 97 -2.72 67.48 28.55
C TRP A 97 -3.04 66.17 27.80
N MET A 98 -2.26 65.82 26.78
CA MET A 98 -2.33 64.56 26.03
C MET A 98 -1.36 63.49 26.54
N SER A 99 -0.75 63.66 27.72
CA SER A 99 0.25 62.76 28.33
C SER A 99 1.51 62.45 27.47
N LEU A 100 1.77 63.24 26.43
CA LEU A 100 2.81 62.95 25.45
C LEU A 100 4.26 63.14 25.96
N TYR A 101 4.45 63.60 27.19
CA TYR A 101 5.78 63.70 27.80
C TYR A 101 6.24 62.38 28.39
N ASP A 102 5.36 61.64 29.06
CA ASP A 102 5.75 60.37 29.69
C ASP A 102 5.87 59.26 28.62
N SER A 103 5.07 59.35 27.54
CA SER A 103 5.17 58.47 26.36
C SER A 103 6.50 58.57 25.60
N VAL A 104 7.29 59.64 25.76
CA VAL A 104 8.63 59.77 25.13
C VAL A 104 9.53 58.57 25.47
N HIS A 105 9.41 58.06 26.69
CA HIS A 105 10.11 56.85 27.12
C HIS A 105 9.24 55.60 26.93
N GLU A 106 7.95 55.65 27.28
CA GLU A 106 7.07 54.47 27.28
C GLU A 106 6.72 53.95 25.87
N ASN A 107 6.79 54.81 24.86
CA ASN A 107 6.54 54.51 23.44
C ASN A 107 7.73 54.91 22.53
N GLU A 108 8.94 55.04 23.09
CA GLU A 108 10.22 55.28 22.40
C GLU A 108 10.15 56.29 21.22
N HIS A 109 9.76 57.54 21.48
CA HIS A 109 9.61 58.55 20.43
C HIS A 109 10.20 59.91 20.80
N LEU A 110 10.50 60.73 19.80
CA LEU A 110 10.80 62.15 19.97
C LEU A 110 9.49 62.95 20.09
N LEU A 111 9.47 63.97 20.93
CA LEU A 111 8.34 64.89 21.07
C LEU A 111 8.72 66.31 20.68
N LEU A 112 8.12 66.81 19.60
CA LEU A 112 8.22 68.19 19.16
C LEU A 112 7.00 69.00 19.65
N THR A 113 7.26 70.09 20.37
CA THR A 113 6.23 71.00 20.90
C THR A 113 6.36 72.40 20.30
N PRO A 114 5.77 72.65 19.10
CA PRO A 114 5.82 73.93 18.44
C PRO A 114 4.69 74.86 18.90
N ASP A 115 4.93 76.16 18.84
CA ASP A 115 3.93 77.19 19.12
C ASP A 115 3.40 77.82 17.82
N GLY A 116 2.08 77.88 17.69
CA GLY A 116 1.35 78.63 16.67
C GLY A 116 1.59 80.14 16.79
N SER A 117 1.39 80.87 15.69
CA SER A 117 1.62 82.32 15.64
C SER A 117 0.70 83.09 16.58
N MET A 118 1.19 84.18 17.18
CA MET A 118 0.34 85.06 18.00
C MET A 118 -0.40 86.08 17.13
N ASN A 119 -1.72 86.17 17.31
CA ASN A 119 -2.53 87.21 16.69
C ASN A 119 -2.48 88.54 17.48
N ILE A 120 -3.16 89.57 16.95
CA ILE A 120 -3.14 90.94 17.49
C ILE A 120 -3.74 91.09 18.91
N VAL A 121 -4.43 90.07 19.43
CA VAL A 121 -4.94 90.04 20.82
C VAL A 121 -4.10 89.12 21.73
N GLY A 122 -2.97 88.61 21.24
CA GLY A 122 -2.01 87.80 22.02
C GLY A 122 -2.41 86.33 22.18
N MET A 123 -3.35 85.82 21.38
CA MET A 123 -3.72 84.41 21.36
C MET A 123 -2.91 83.68 20.28
N ARG A 124 -2.31 82.54 20.63
CA ARG A 124 -1.66 81.65 19.64
C ARG A 124 -2.71 80.93 18.80
N TYR A 125 -2.44 80.71 17.52
CA TYR A 125 -3.29 79.97 16.60
C TYR A 125 -2.46 79.38 15.46
N TRP A 126 -3.05 78.43 14.73
CA TRP A 126 -2.55 77.91 13.47
C TRP A 126 -3.40 78.42 12.31
N ASN A 127 -2.74 78.86 11.24
CA ASN A 127 -3.34 79.09 9.94
C ASN A 127 -3.61 77.73 9.26
N ALA A 128 -4.66 77.04 9.72
CA ALA A 128 -5.06 75.74 9.17
C ALA A 128 -6.00 75.92 7.97
N THR A 129 -7.30 75.63 8.11
CA THR A 129 -8.30 75.73 7.04
C THR A 129 -9.10 77.04 7.12
N ASP A 130 -9.90 77.34 6.09
CA ASP A 130 -10.80 78.51 6.05
C ASP A 130 -11.82 78.57 7.20
N ALA A 131 -12.14 77.44 7.83
CA ALA A 131 -13.03 77.36 8.98
C ALA A 131 -12.37 77.77 10.30
N CYS A 132 -11.09 77.47 10.50
CA CYS A 132 -10.40 77.65 11.78
C CYS A 132 -8.87 77.74 11.62
N CYS A 133 -8.16 78.66 12.28
CA CYS A 133 -8.63 79.75 13.14
C CYS A 133 -7.78 81.02 12.93
N ASN A 134 -7.45 81.33 11.67
CA ASN A 134 -6.82 82.60 11.27
C ASN A 134 -7.84 83.76 11.27
N LEU A 135 -8.41 84.05 12.44
CA LEU A 135 -9.55 84.97 12.60
C LEU A 135 -9.28 86.44 12.22
N PHE A 136 -8.02 86.76 11.92
CA PHE A 136 -7.55 88.08 11.52
C PHE A 136 -7.03 88.12 10.09
N ASN A 137 -7.11 87.00 9.35
CA ASN A 137 -6.65 86.83 7.97
C ASN A 137 -5.22 87.37 7.75
N THR A 138 -4.32 86.99 8.65
CA THR A 138 -2.90 87.36 8.59
C THR A 138 -2.13 86.36 7.75
N GLU A 139 -1.23 86.85 6.89
CA GLU A 139 -0.33 86.01 6.09
C GLU A 139 0.71 85.35 7.02
N VAL A 140 0.44 84.10 7.40
CA VAL A 140 1.31 83.23 8.21
C VAL A 140 1.39 81.88 7.50
N ASP A 141 2.60 81.42 7.24
CA ASP A 141 2.86 80.09 6.71
C ASP A 141 3.26 79.13 7.84
N ASP A 142 2.26 78.45 8.40
CA ASP A 142 2.48 77.43 9.41
C ASP A 142 2.94 76.08 8.81
N VAL A 143 2.77 75.87 7.50
CA VAL A 143 3.16 74.61 6.82
C VAL A 143 4.66 74.58 6.63
N THR A 144 5.23 75.60 5.99
CA THR A 144 6.69 75.71 5.80
C THR A 144 7.41 75.78 7.15
N PHE A 145 6.79 76.39 8.16
CA PHE A 145 7.29 76.37 9.54
C PHE A 145 7.41 74.95 10.09
N LEU A 146 6.32 74.17 10.10
CA LEU A 146 6.30 72.81 10.65
C LEU A 146 7.21 71.86 9.85
N GLU A 147 7.17 71.92 8.51
CA GLU A 147 8.08 71.20 7.62
C GLU A 147 9.56 71.44 7.98
N GLY A 148 9.95 72.71 8.16
CA GLY A 148 11.33 73.05 8.52
C GLY A 148 11.73 72.64 9.94
N LEU A 149 10.78 72.40 10.86
CA LEU A 149 11.07 71.81 12.17
C LEU A 149 11.22 70.28 12.10
N ILE A 150 10.33 69.60 11.40
CA ILE A 150 10.41 68.15 11.14
C ILE A 150 11.76 67.84 10.47
N SER A 151 12.08 68.57 9.40
CA SER A 151 13.34 68.43 8.67
C SER A 151 14.58 68.66 9.55
N GLN A 152 14.51 69.56 10.54
CA GLN A 152 15.59 69.75 11.52
C GLN A 152 15.72 68.60 12.52
N ALA A 153 14.60 68.06 13.01
CA ALA A 153 14.59 66.91 13.91
C ALA A 153 15.21 65.69 13.22
N VAL A 154 14.79 65.41 11.98
CA VAL A 154 15.33 64.32 11.14
C VAL A 154 16.84 64.51 10.90
N GLN A 155 17.25 65.64 10.33
CA GLN A 155 18.64 65.84 9.91
C GLN A 155 19.67 65.94 11.04
N ASN A 156 19.27 66.27 12.28
CA ASN A 156 20.21 66.66 13.35
C ASN A 156 19.99 65.97 14.70
N TYR A 157 18.89 65.25 14.90
CA TYR A 157 18.49 64.71 16.21
C TYR A 157 18.01 63.26 16.18
N GLY A 158 18.12 62.54 15.06
CA GLY A 158 17.70 61.13 14.97
C GLY A 158 16.19 60.96 15.07
N ALA A 159 15.44 61.85 14.43
CA ALA A 159 14.02 61.62 14.18
C ALA A 159 13.86 60.81 12.88
N ASP A 160 12.98 59.82 12.89
CA ASP A 160 12.71 59.03 11.69
C ASP A 160 12.02 59.89 10.60
N PRO A 161 12.48 59.86 9.34
CA PRO A 161 11.85 60.60 8.24
C PRO A 161 10.49 60.04 7.82
N GLU A 162 10.23 58.75 8.06
CA GLU A 162 8.99 58.08 7.71
C GLU A 162 8.05 58.07 8.92
N GLY A 163 8.53 57.76 10.12
CA GLY A 163 7.75 57.70 11.38
C GLY A 163 7.27 59.04 11.97
N VAL A 164 6.75 59.97 11.17
CA VAL A 164 6.34 61.33 11.61
C VAL A 164 4.83 61.41 11.90
N VAL A 165 4.46 61.56 13.17
CA VAL A 165 3.07 61.58 13.67
C VAL A 165 2.65 63.00 14.09
N LEU A 166 1.53 63.52 13.58
CA LEU A 166 0.99 64.83 13.99
C LEU A 166 -0.25 64.66 14.88
N ILE A 167 -0.10 64.93 16.18
CA ILE A 167 -1.19 64.86 17.16
C ILE A 167 -1.71 66.27 17.46
N GLY A 168 -2.95 66.55 17.05
CA GLY A 168 -3.56 67.86 17.13
C GLY A 168 -4.86 67.90 17.93
N HIS A 169 -5.11 69.03 18.59
CA HIS A 169 -6.40 69.34 19.23
C HIS A 169 -7.04 70.59 18.63
N SER A 170 -8.35 70.56 18.35
CA SER A 170 -9.11 71.75 17.93
C SER A 170 -8.43 72.43 16.71
N ASN A 171 -8.05 73.71 16.79
CA ASN A 171 -7.28 74.39 15.74
C ASN A 171 -5.99 73.64 15.32
N GLY A 172 -5.31 72.92 16.23
CA GLY A 172 -4.18 72.06 15.90
C GLY A 172 -4.59 70.77 15.17
N ALA A 173 -5.79 70.24 15.43
CA ALA A 173 -6.36 69.10 14.68
C ALA A 173 -6.71 69.50 13.24
N PHE A 174 -7.29 70.69 13.04
CA PHE A 174 -7.42 71.29 11.70
C PHE A 174 -6.05 71.45 11.01
N MET A 175 -5.02 71.86 11.76
CA MET A 175 -3.66 72.00 11.21
C MET A 175 -3.05 70.64 10.83
N SER A 176 -3.36 69.57 11.58
CA SER A 176 -2.92 68.21 11.26
C SER A 176 -3.52 67.75 9.93
N HIS A 177 -4.84 67.95 9.72
CA HIS A 177 -5.47 67.69 8.42
C HIS A 177 -4.85 68.53 7.29
N ARG A 178 -4.55 69.82 7.52
CA ARG A 178 -3.86 70.63 6.53
C ARG A 178 -2.45 70.12 6.21
N MET A 179 -1.69 69.69 7.21
CA MET A 179 -0.36 69.11 7.00
C MET A 179 -0.45 67.82 6.18
N ALA A 180 -1.42 66.94 6.44
CA ALA A 180 -1.68 65.76 5.61
C ALA A 180 -2.05 66.11 4.15
N CYS A 181 -2.75 67.23 3.91
CA CYS A 181 -3.03 67.73 2.56
C CYS A 181 -1.78 68.32 1.88
N ASP A 182 -1.07 69.23 2.56
CA ASP A 182 -0.02 70.06 1.96
C ASP A 182 1.36 69.36 1.95
N ARG A 183 1.58 68.37 2.82
CA ARG A 183 2.86 67.67 3.08
C ARG A 183 2.66 66.19 3.47
N GLY A 184 1.67 65.52 2.90
CA GLY A 184 1.34 64.12 3.20
C GLY A 184 2.43 63.10 2.86
N SER A 185 3.50 63.46 2.16
CA SER A 185 4.64 62.57 1.85
C SER A 185 5.74 62.56 2.92
N ILE A 186 5.59 63.31 4.02
CA ILE A 186 6.56 63.38 5.14
C ILE A 186 5.85 63.19 6.49
N ILE A 187 4.72 62.49 6.47
CA ILE A 187 3.84 62.26 7.59
C ILE A 187 3.43 60.80 7.50
N GLU A 188 3.74 60.02 8.52
CA GLU A 188 3.19 58.69 8.71
C GLU A 188 1.70 58.82 8.96
N SER A 189 1.33 59.55 10.01
CA SER A 189 -0.04 59.58 10.50
C SER A 189 -0.43 60.91 11.14
N ILE A 190 -1.74 61.14 11.22
CA ILE A 190 -2.32 62.24 11.99
C ILE A 190 -3.34 61.73 13.00
N VAL A 191 -3.30 62.30 14.20
CA VAL A 191 -4.31 62.11 15.26
C VAL A 191 -5.03 63.43 15.47
N SER A 192 -6.20 63.56 14.87
CA SER A 192 -7.03 64.78 14.89
C SER A 192 -8.11 64.68 15.97
N LEU A 193 -7.88 65.24 17.16
CA LEU A 193 -8.90 65.32 18.22
C LEU A 193 -9.76 66.60 18.08
N ASN A 194 -11.05 66.42 17.83
CA ASN A 194 -12.05 67.49 17.75
C ASN A 194 -11.69 68.60 16.73
N GLY A 195 -11.17 68.20 15.57
CA GLY A 195 -10.94 69.05 14.40
C GLY A 195 -11.87 68.69 13.24
N ALA A 196 -11.55 69.19 12.04
CA ALA A 196 -12.12 68.73 10.76
C ALA A 196 -11.15 69.02 9.61
N THR A 197 -11.40 68.45 8.44
CA THR A 197 -10.68 68.78 7.20
C THR A 197 -11.36 69.94 6.43
N TRP A 198 -10.93 70.21 5.21
CA TRP A 198 -11.55 71.15 4.28
C TRP A 198 -12.98 70.72 3.88
N ASP A 199 -13.90 71.68 3.74
CA ASP A 199 -15.29 71.43 3.29
C ASP A 199 -15.34 71.17 1.77
N ASP A 200 -14.58 71.91 0.98
CA ASP A 200 -14.31 71.60 -0.45
C ASP A 200 -13.02 70.77 -0.60
N PHE A 201 -13.00 69.60 0.05
CA PHE A 201 -11.84 68.71 0.13
C PHE A 201 -11.21 68.38 -1.22
N SER A 202 -12.01 68.20 -2.28
CA SER A 202 -11.52 67.85 -3.61
C SER A 202 -10.75 68.98 -4.32
N ASN A 203 -10.95 70.24 -3.92
CA ASN A 203 -10.30 71.41 -4.54
C ASN A 203 -9.28 72.09 -3.61
N GLU A 204 -9.48 72.03 -2.29
CA GLU A 204 -8.71 72.81 -1.30
C GLU A 204 -7.75 71.97 -0.44
N CYS A 205 -7.85 70.64 -0.46
CA CYS A 205 -6.86 69.74 0.13
C CYS A 205 -5.99 69.17 -1.00
N PRO A 206 -4.74 69.66 -1.22
CA PRO A 206 -3.84 69.06 -2.21
C PRO A 206 -3.65 67.57 -1.99
N ASP A 207 -3.35 66.86 -3.08
CA ASP A 207 -2.97 65.45 -3.03
C ASP A 207 -1.43 65.38 -3.08
N THR A 208 -0.81 65.19 -1.90
CA THR A 208 0.65 65.16 -1.73
C THR A 208 1.17 63.88 -1.07
N GLY A 209 0.30 62.96 -0.66
CA GLY A 209 0.67 61.71 -0.01
C GLY A 209 -0.53 60.94 0.56
N ARG A 210 -0.26 59.83 1.25
CA ARG A 210 -1.26 58.91 1.82
C ARG A 210 -0.97 58.62 3.31
N PRO A 211 -0.94 59.64 4.19
CA PRO A 211 -0.75 59.39 5.61
C PRO A 211 -1.95 58.63 6.20
N ASN A 212 -1.69 57.86 7.25
CA ASN A 212 -2.67 57.22 8.12
C ASN A 212 -3.52 58.28 8.86
N ILE A 213 -4.84 58.21 8.74
CA ILE A 213 -5.77 59.25 9.25
C ILE A 213 -6.59 58.73 10.44
N LEU A 214 -6.23 59.13 11.66
CA LEU A 214 -7.05 58.93 12.85
C LEU A 214 -7.82 60.21 13.22
N HIS A 215 -9.14 60.18 13.04
CA HIS A 215 -10.02 61.29 13.40
C HIS A 215 -10.83 60.97 14.65
N VAL A 216 -10.39 61.51 15.80
CA VAL A 216 -11.05 61.34 17.10
C VAL A 216 -12.03 62.49 17.34
N HIS A 217 -13.32 62.21 17.63
CA HIS A 217 -14.31 63.27 17.83
C HIS A 217 -15.37 62.96 18.89
N GLY A 218 -15.64 63.94 19.75
CA GLY A 218 -16.68 63.88 20.79
C GLY A 218 -18.07 64.21 20.28
N THR A 219 -19.06 63.34 20.53
CA THR A 219 -20.41 63.49 19.95
C THR A 219 -21.23 64.67 20.49
N VAL A 220 -20.78 65.34 21.56
CA VAL A 220 -21.42 66.54 22.13
C VAL A 220 -20.45 67.72 22.23
N ASP A 221 -19.43 67.73 21.36
CA ASP A 221 -18.65 68.94 21.10
C ASP A 221 -19.58 70.10 20.69
N SER A 222 -19.34 71.25 21.32
CA SER A 222 -20.14 72.49 21.20
C SER A 222 -19.33 73.68 20.69
N VAL A 223 -18.08 73.42 20.26
CA VAL A 223 -17.17 74.37 19.62
C VAL A 223 -16.97 73.96 18.17
N ILE A 224 -16.59 72.70 17.93
CA ILE A 224 -16.55 72.07 16.61
C ILE A 224 -17.66 71.03 16.60
N GLU A 225 -18.76 71.31 15.91
CA GLU A 225 -19.92 70.41 15.98
C GLU A 225 -19.62 69.11 15.24
N TYR A 226 -19.76 67.96 15.93
CA TYR A 226 -19.59 66.61 15.34
C TYR A 226 -20.37 66.43 14.02
N GLY A 227 -21.54 67.08 13.91
CA GLY A 227 -22.40 67.07 12.73
C GLY A 227 -21.98 68.00 11.58
N GLY A 228 -20.83 68.67 11.69
CA GLY A 228 -20.35 69.67 10.73
C GLY A 228 -21.03 71.02 10.95
N GLY A 229 -20.44 72.09 10.41
CA GLY A 229 -20.96 73.43 10.70
C GLY A 229 -20.23 74.56 10.00
N SER A 230 -20.36 75.75 10.57
CA SER A 230 -19.65 76.95 10.11
C SER A 230 -19.13 77.72 11.31
N MET A 231 -17.87 78.12 11.26
CA MET A 231 -17.22 78.93 12.27
C MET A 231 -16.60 80.16 11.62
N PHE A 232 -16.87 81.35 12.18
CA PHE A 232 -16.37 82.67 11.77
C PHE A 232 -16.50 83.07 10.28
N GLY A 233 -17.17 82.26 9.44
CA GLY A 233 -17.42 82.55 8.03
C GLY A 233 -17.02 81.42 7.08
N GLY A 234 -16.13 80.51 7.51
CA GLY A 234 -15.81 79.27 6.80
C GLY A 234 -16.75 78.12 7.21
N THR A 235 -16.91 77.13 6.33
CA THR A 235 -17.63 75.88 6.60
C THR A 235 -16.66 74.74 6.84
N TYR A 236 -17.09 73.73 7.60
CA TYR A 236 -16.33 72.51 7.84
C TYR A 236 -17.26 71.28 7.83
N PRO A 237 -16.79 70.13 7.32
CA PRO A 237 -17.57 68.92 7.23
C PRO A 237 -17.80 68.29 8.61
N SER A 238 -18.77 67.38 8.71
CA SER A 238 -18.94 66.56 9.90
C SER A 238 -17.75 65.63 10.16
N ALA A 239 -17.60 65.11 11.38
CA ALA A 239 -16.56 64.13 11.69
C ALA A 239 -16.64 62.88 10.78
N PRO A 240 -17.83 62.26 10.56
CA PRO A 240 -17.97 61.18 9.59
C PRO A 240 -17.73 61.57 8.12
N GLN A 241 -17.99 62.82 7.72
CA GLN A 241 -17.64 63.28 6.37
C GLN A 241 -16.14 63.52 6.23
N THR A 242 -15.47 63.98 7.29
CA THR A 242 -14.01 64.16 7.33
C THR A 242 -13.30 62.84 7.02
N THR A 243 -13.70 61.74 7.69
CA THR A 243 -13.11 60.43 7.39
C THR A 243 -13.59 59.86 6.06
N ALA A 244 -14.85 60.05 5.67
CA ALA A 244 -15.33 59.60 4.36
C ALA A 244 -14.59 60.26 3.19
N PHE A 245 -14.16 61.53 3.33
CA PHE A 245 -13.35 62.21 2.32
C PHE A 245 -11.93 61.61 2.19
N TRP A 246 -11.30 61.26 3.32
CA TRP A 246 -10.01 60.55 3.30
C TRP A 246 -10.15 59.12 2.80
N ALA A 247 -11.22 58.42 3.18
CA ALA A 247 -11.53 57.07 2.71
C ALA A 247 -11.75 57.00 1.19
N ASP A 248 -12.49 57.95 0.62
CA ASP A 248 -12.69 58.07 -0.83
C ASP A 248 -11.36 58.36 -1.57
N ARG A 249 -10.49 59.19 -0.98
CA ARG A 249 -9.14 59.48 -1.51
C ARG A 249 -8.20 58.26 -1.50
N SER A 250 -8.27 57.44 -0.44
CA SER A 250 -7.46 56.23 -0.23
C SER A 250 -8.05 54.96 -0.84
N GLY A 251 -9.22 55.07 -1.49
CA GLY A 251 -9.92 53.94 -2.10
C GLY A 251 -10.47 52.91 -1.10
N CYS A 252 -10.76 53.30 0.13
CA CYS A 252 -11.31 52.43 1.18
C CYS A 252 -12.81 52.14 0.99
N ASP A 253 -13.33 51.23 1.81
CA ASP A 253 -14.77 50.98 1.93
C ASP A 253 -15.54 52.26 2.29
N ALA A 254 -16.59 52.55 1.54
CA ALA A 254 -17.40 53.77 1.70
C ALA A 254 -18.15 53.87 3.05
N SER A 255 -18.18 52.79 3.84
CA SER A 255 -18.74 52.74 5.19
C SER A 255 -17.75 52.13 6.15
N TRP A 256 -17.53 52.78 7.29
CA TRP A 256 -16.70 52.24 8.37
C TRP A 256 -17.31 50.96 8.98
N THR A 257 -16.43 50.05 9.39
CA THR A 257 -16.73 48.89 10.23
C THR A 257 -16.49 49.26 11.70
N ASN A 258 -17.35 48.80 12.61
CA ASN A 258 -17.07 48.92 14.06
C ASN A 258 -16.19 47.74 14.48
N LEU A 259 -14.99 48.03 14.97
CA LEU A 259 -13.99 47.05 15.39
C LEU A 259 -14.08 46.75 16.89
N GLY A 260 -14.57 47.73 17.69
CA GLY A 260 -14.77 47.54 19.12
C GLY A 260 -15.08 48.83 19.86
N SER A 261 -14.55 48.93 21.08
CA SER A 261 -14.64 50.14 21.91
C SER A 261 -13.39 50.28 22.79
N ILE A 262 -12.91 51.51 22.95
CA ILE A 262 -11.65 51.87 23.61
C ILE A 262 -11.94 52.82 24.79
N ASP A 263 -11.17 52.70 25.89
CA ASP A 263 -11.18 53.62 27.04
C ASP A 263 -10.16 54.75 26.79
N LEU A 264 -10.61 55.86 26.19
CA LEU A 264 -9.73 57.00 25.90
C LEU A 264 -9.90 58.15 26.89
N THR A 265 -10.94 58.13 27.73
CA THR A 265 -11.28 59.24 28.61
C THR A 265 -11.82 58.79 29.97
N ASN A 266 -11.63 59.65 30.97
CA ASN A 266 -12.07 59.53 32.37
C ASN A 266 -11.35 58.49 33.24
N SER A 267 -10.57 57.56 32.66
CA SER A 267 -9.78 56.55 33.39
C SER A 267 -10.60 55.75 34.41
N ASP A 268 -11.86 55.45 34.10
CA ASP A 268 -12.76 54.70 34.97
C ASP A 268 -12.90 53.20 34.58
N GLY A 269 -12.20 52.76 33.54
CA GLY A 269 -12.17 51.37 33.07
C GLY A 269 -13.38 51.02 32.21
N VAL A 270 -14.04 52.02 31.60
CA VAL A 270 -15.29 51.87 30.84
C VAL A 270 -15.10 52.44 29.44
N ALA A 271 -14.79 51.56 28.48
CA ALA A 271 -14.71 51.91 27.08
C ALA A 271 -15.97 52.64 26.57
N GLU A 272 -15.78 53.90 26.21
CA GLU A 272 -16.79 54.89 25.83
C GLU A 272 -16.56 55.46 24.43
N THR A 273 -15.38 55.20 23.85
CA THR A 273 -15.06 55.52 22.45
C THR A 273 -15.41 54.34 21.55
N ASP A 274 -16.23 54.56 20.51
CA ASP A 274 -16.38 53.55 19.46
C ASP A 274 -15.15 53.55 18.56
N ASP A 275 -14.58 52.36 18.32
CA ASP A 275 -13.56 52.16 17.30
C ASP A 275 -14.24 51.83 15.97
N LEU A 276 -14.06 52.72 14.98
CA LEU A 276 -14.68 52.65 13.66
C LEU A 276 -13.61 52.87 12.59
N GLU A 277 -13.46 51.99 11.61
CA GLU A 277 -12.44 52.12 10.56
C GLU A 277 -13.00 51.86 9.16
N HIS A 278 -12.60 52.68 8.20
CA HIS A 278 -12.83 52.43 6.77
C HIS A 278 -11.78 51.43 6.29
N LEU A 279 -12.17 50.15 6.20
CA LEU A 279 -11.27 49.05 5.81
C LEU A 279 -11.00 49.02 4.30
N ASN A 280 -10.10 48.14 3.87
CA ASN A 280 -9.85 47.78 2.47
C ASN A 280 -9.40 48.96 1.56
N CYS A 281 -8.59 49.87 2.10
CA CYS A 281 -8.00 50.97 1.34
C CYS A 281 -7.05 50.48 0.25
N SER A 282 -7.26 50.89 -1.01
CA SER A 282 -6.42 50.47 -2.14
C SER A 282 -5.01 51.04 -2.10
N ASP A 283 -4.84 52.17 -1.43
CA ASP A 283 -3.59 52.92 -1.39
C ASP A 283 -2.72 52.54 -0.17
N GLY A 284 -3.08 51.46 0.54
CA GLY A 284 -2.34 50.89 1.67
C GLY A 284 -2.61 51.57 3.02
N ASN A 285 -2.81 52.88 3.02
CA ASN A 285 -3.01 53.66 4.25
C ASN A 285 -4.41 53.48 4.87
N ARG A 286 -4.50 53.77 6.17
CA ARG A 286 -5.65 53.56 7.06
C ARG A 286 -6.44 54.84 7.33
N VAL A 287 -7.74 54.69 7.54
CA VAL A 287 -8.66 55.81 7.81
C VAL A 287 -9.67 55.45 8.91
N ALA A 288 -9.37 55.84 10.15
CA ALA A 288 -10.18 55.58 11.34
C ALA A 288 -10.96 56.80 11.84
N HIS A 289 -12.16 56.54 12.37
CA HIS A 289 -13.00 57.48 13.09
C HIS A 289 -13.30 57.00 14.51
N TRP A 290 -12.51 57.43 15.48
CA TRP A 290 -12.78 57.16 16.90
C TRP A 290 -13.82 58.12 17.45
N ARG A 291 -14.96 57.59 17.91
CA ARG A 291 -16.11 58.39 18.35
C ARG A 291 -16.29 58.33 19.85
N ILE A 292 -15.88 59.38 20.55
CA ILE A 292 -16.04 59.50 22.01
C ILE A 292 -17.51 59.78 22.33
N ASN A 293 -18.25 58.78 22.80
CA ASN A 293 -19.69 58.91 23.05
C ASN A 293 -19.98 59.82 24.24
N ASN A 294 -20.71 60.91 23.99
CA ASN A 294 -20.90 62.01 24.93
C ASN A 294 -19.61 62.78 25.27
N GLY A 295 -18.55 62.64 24.46
CA GLY A 295 -17.34 63.44 24.54
C GLY A 295 -17.59 64.92 24.20
N ILE A 296 -16.94 65.81 24.96
CA ILE A 296 -16.97 67.27 24.79
C ILE A 296 -15.74 67.77 24.00
N HIS A 297 -15.66 69.09 23.73
CA HIS A 297 -14.55 69.69 22.97
C HIS A 297 -13.15 69.44 23.55
N ALA A 298 -13.03 69.36 24.88
CA ALA A 298 -11.78 69.03 25.57
C ALA A 298 -12.13 67.97 26.63
N PRO A 299 -12.13 66.68 26.27
CA PRO A 299 -12.47 65.60 27.20
C PRO A 299 -11.38 65.42 28.26
N SER A 300 -11.66 64.67 29.33
CA SER A 300 -10.63 64.28 30.29
C SER A 300 -9.92 63.04 29.75
N LEU A 301 -8.83 63.20 28.99
CA LEU A 301 -8.10 62.08 28.41
C LEU A 301 -7.59 61.12 29.48
N ASN A 302 -7.52 59.83 29.14
CA ASN A 302 -6.95 58.79 29.98
C ASN A 302 -5.42 58.86 29.89
N GLU A 303 -4.74 59.08 31.01
CA GLU A 303 -3.31 59.46 31.01
C GLU A 303 -2.37 58.37 30.46
N VAL A 304 -2.80 57.09 30.44
CA VAL A 304 -2.02 55.94 29.91
C VAL A 304 -2.57 55.48 28.57
N GLU A 305 -3.88 55.22 28.51
CA GLU A 305 -4.49 54.62 27.30
C GLU A 305 -4.50 55.60 26.12
N TRP A 306 -4.62 56.93 26.34
CA TRP A 306 -4.58 57.90 25.24
C TRP A 306 -3.28 57.84 24.42
N PRO A 307 -2.08 58.06 25.01
CA PRO A 307 -0.84 57.97 24.24
C PRO A 307 -0.60 56.54 23.73
N SER A 308 -0.86 55.51 24.55
CA SER A 308 -0.66 54.11 24.15
C SER A 308 -1.45 53.73 22.91
N GLU A 309 -2.79 53.88 22.94
CA GLU A 309 -3.68 53.51 21.84
C GLU A 309 -3.45 54.40 20.61
N THR A 310 -3.32 55.72 20.80
CA THR A 310 -3.14 56.62 19.64
C THR A 310 -1.79 56.45 18.97
N LEU A 311 -0.70 56.23 19.71
CA LEU A 311 0.63 55.98 19.11
C LEU A 311 0.74 54.58 18.53
N SER A 312 0.19 53.55 19.17
CA SER A 312 0.14 52.19 18.63
C SER A 312 -0.63 52.14 17.30
N TRP A 313 -1.78 52.82 17.20
CA TRP A 313 -2.52 52.94 15.94
C TRP A 313 -1.72 53.75 14.90
N SER A 314 -1.08 54.84 15.33
CA SER A 314 -0.35 55.79 14.47
C SER A 314 0.95 55.25 13.88
N LEU A 315 1.45 54.12 14.38
CA LEU A 315 2.72 53.51 14.01
C LEU A 315 2.56 52.00 13.73
N GLU A 316 1.33 51.50 13.54
CA GLU A 316 1.08 50.06 13.31
C GLU A 316 1.73 49.55 12.02
N ASP A 317 1.78 50.41 10.98
CA ASP A 317 2.43 50.13 9.70
C ASP A 317 3.89 50.62 9.66
N PHE A 318 4.39 51.24 10.74
CA PHE A 318 5.76 51.77 10.81
C PHE A 318 6.72 50.71 11.36
N SER A 319 7.62 50.25 10.49
CA SER A 319 8.80 49.50 10.89
C SER A 319 9.95 50.45 11.21
N ARG A 320 10.64 50.20 12.33
CA ARG A 320 11.77 51.01 12.79
C ARG A 320 13.03 50.63 12.00
N ASP A 321 14.03 51.52 12.02
CA ASP A 321 15.43 51.19 11.73
C ASP A 321 16.15 51.24 13.10
N SER A 322 16.36 50.08 13.73
CA SER A 322 16.77 50.00 15.14
C SER A 322 18.23 50.35 15.36
N ASP A 323 19.12 50.11 14.39
CA ASP A 323 20.55 50.34 14.55
C ASP A 323 21.16 51.50 13.72
N GLY A 324 20.44 51.96 12.71
CA GLY A 324 20.74 53.16 11.93
C GLY A 324 21.47 52.93 10.61
N ASP A 325 21.50 51.71 10.08
CA ASP A 325 22.22 51.38 8.84
C ASP A 325 21.44 51.74 7.55
N GLY A 326 20.11 51.87 7.67
CA GLY A 326 19.18 52.24 6.59
C GLY A 326 18.25 51.12 6.12
N TYR A 327 18.31 49.92 6.70
CA TYR A 327 17.29 48.89 6.56
C TYR A 327 16.26 48.99 7.70
N ARG A 328 15.13 48.29 7.57
CA ARG A 328 14.02 48.32 8.54
C ARG A 328 13.92 46.98 9.27
N ASP A 329 13.53 46.99 10.53
CA ASP A 329 13.46 45.82 11.43
C ASP A 329 12.58 44.65 10.91
N ASP A 330 11.78 44.86 9.86
CA ASP A 330 10.95 43.86 9.19
C ASP A 330 11.60 43.24 7.93
N ILE A 331 12.68 43.84 7.42
CA ILE A 331 13.49 43.35 6.29
C ILE A 331 14.95 43.06 6.68
N ASP A 332 15.39 43.58 7.82
CA ASP A 332 16.73 43.45 8.38
C ASP A 332 16.84 42.17 9.23
N ALA A 333 17.77 41.29 8.86
CA ALA A 333 18.05 40.06 9.60
C ALA A 333 18.79 40.30 10.94
N PHE A 334 19.50 41.42 11.09
CA PHE A 334 20.42 41.73 12.18
C PHE A 334 20.16 43.10 12.82
N ILE A 335 18.89 43.40 13.14
CA ILE A 335 18.28 44.64 13.71
C ILE A 335 19.04 45.45 14.81
N TYR A 336 20.20 44.99 15.26
CA TYR A 336 21.07 45.68 16.21
C TYR A 336 22.52 45.87 15.73
N ASN A 337 22.98 45.21 14.66
CA ASN A 337 24.33 45.32 14.11
C ASN A 337 24.35 46.20 12.84
N PRO A 338 24.76 47.49 12.93
CA PRO A 338 24.65 48.46 11.85
C PRO A 338 25.72 48.30 10.75
N ASN A 339 26.17 47.07 10.54
CA ASN A 339 27.07 46.66 9.46
C ASN A 339 26.51 45.43 8.72
N GLU A 340 25.38 44.85 9.11
CA GLU A 340 24.83 43.59 8.62
C GLU A 340 23.31 43.73 8.50
N TRP A 341 22.71 43.26 7.40
CA TRP A 341 21.26 43.45 7.16
C TRP A 341 20.57 42.29 6.43
N ALA A 342 21.34 41.39 5.82
CA ALA A 342 20.84 40.26 5.03
C ALA A 342 21.56 38.98 5.46
N ASP A 343 20.81 37.88 5.43
CA ASP A 343 21.17 36.51 5.83
C ASP A 343 20.59 35.59 4.74
N ALA A 344 21.39 35.35 3.69
CA ALA A 344 20.90 34.76 2.44
C ALA A 344 20.54 33.26 2.55
N ASP A 345 21.21 32.52 3.43
CA ASP A 345 21.00 31.07 3.63
C ASP A 345 20.42 30.69 5.02
N GLY A 346 20.47 31.59 6.00
CA GLY A 346 19.88 31.43 7.32
C GLY A 346 20.82 30.92 8.42
N ASP A 347 22.15 30.92 8.20
CA ASP A 347 23.15 30.50 9.20
C ASP A 347 23.35 31.53 10.34
N LYS A 348 22.91 32.78 10.12
CA LYS A 348 23.02 33.98 10.99
C LYS A 348 24.40 34.64 11.03
N VAL A 349 25.24 34.40 10.05
CA VAL A 349 26.27 35.34 9.62
C VAL A 349 25.65 36.19 8.52
N GLY A 350 25.95 37.49 8.49
CA GLY A 350 25.37 38.36 7.47
C GLY A 350 26.20 38.36 6.18
N ASP A 351 25.54 38.57 5.03
CA ASP A 351 26.07 38.54 3.65
C ASP A 351 27.34 39.39 3.38
N ASN A 352 27.89 40.12 4.36
CA ASN A 352 29.17 40.82 4.22
C ASN A 352 30.27 40.46 5.23
N THR A 353 29.93 39.66 6.25
CA THR A 353 30.92 38.86 7.02
C THR A 353 31.04 37.46 6.46
N ASP A 354 29.94 36.91 5.93
CA ASP A 354 29.91 35.64 5.24
C ASP A 354 30.76 35.71 3.95
N GLU A 355 31.52 34.66 3.70
CA GLU A 355 32.28 34.46 2.46
C GLU A 355 31.54 33.49 1.51
N CYS A 356 30.37 32.99 1.93
CA CYS A 356 29.75 31.75 1.49
C CYS A 356 28.21 31.80 1.42
N ASP A 357 27.59 32.94 1.05
CA ASP A 357 26.15 33.33 1.13
C ASP A 357 25.05 32.33 0.63
N ASN A 358 25.38 31.09 0.28
CA ASN A 358 24.51 30.03 -0.20
C ASN A 358 24.78 28.67 0.49
N ASP A 359 25.69 28.59 1.47
CA ASP A 359 26.02 27.38 2.24
C ASP A 359 25.66 27.57 3.73
N PRO A 360 24.42 27.19 4.15
CA PRO A 360 23.95 27.35 5.53
C PRO A 360 24.65 26.44 6.55
N THR A 361 25.76 25.80 6.15
CA THR A 361 26.61 24.99 7.02
C THR A 361 27.95 25.65 7.34
N GLY A 362 28.43 26.64 6.57
CA GLY A 362 29.77 27.21 6.71
C GLY A 362 29.99 28.56 6.02
N TRP A 363 30.68 29.47 6.70
CA TRP A 363 30.73 30.91 6.37
C TRP A 363 32.14 31.49 6.14
N ILE A 364 33.16 30.63 6.05
CA ILE A 364 34.56 31.04 5.79
C ILE A 364 35.14 30.19 4.66
N ASP A 365 35.60 30.84 3.59
CA ASP A 365 36.36 30.26 2.48
C ASP A 365 37.83 30.69 2.65
N SER A 366 38.60 29.86 3.36
CA SER A 366 39.92 30.27 3.88
C SER A 366 41.01 30.37 2.81
N ASP A 367 40.82 29.79 1.62
CA ASP A 367 41.80 29.80 0.54
C ASP A 367 41.26 30.18 -0.86
N GLY A 368 39.95 30.26 -1.04
CA GLY A 368 39.28 30.84 -2.19
C GLY A 368 38.82 29.84 -3.25
N ASP A 369 38.51 28.60 -2.89
CA ASP A 369 38.01 27.58 -3.83
C ASP A 369 36.48 27.46 -3.91
N GLY A 370 35.77 28.03 -2.94
CA GLY A 370 34.31 28.06 -2.87
C GLY A 370 33.66 26.91 -2.08
N VAL A 371 34.42 26.13 -1.31
CA VAL A 371 33.90 25.23 -0.28
C VAL A 371 34.25 25.79 1.11
N CYS A 372 33.29 25.76 2.04
CA CYS A 372 33.40 26.52 3.28
C CYS A 372 33.51 25.64 4.52
N VAL A 373 34.23 26.10 5.54
CA VAL A 373 34.35 25.34 6.80
C VAL A 373 33.04 25.36 7.57
N PRO A 374 32.56 24.19 8.07
CA PRO A 374 33.31 22.97 8.35
C PRO A 374 33.16 21.86 7.28
N SER A 375 32.53 22.14 6.15
CA SER A 375 32.32 21.17 5.05
C SER A 375 33.59 20.94 4.24
N ASP A 376 34.43 21.96 4.12
CA ASP A 376 35.79 21.89 3.60
C ASP A 376 36.74 21.12 4.55
N ALA A 377 37.26 20.00 4.05
CA ALA A 377 38.22 19.13 4.74
C ALA A 377 39.67 19.65 4.69
N PHE A 378 40.02 20.52 3.73
CA PHE A 378 41.38 21.03 3.51
C PHE A 378 41.47 22.57 3.41
N PRO A 379 41.14 23.36 4.47
CA PRO A 379 40.91 24.82 4.37
C PRO A 379 42.11 25.75 4.18
N ASN A 380 43.17 25.23 3.57
CA ASN A 380 44.38 25.95 3.18
C ASN A 380 44.96 25.44 1.84
N ASN A 381 44.25 24.58 1.12
CA ASN A 381 44.63 24.04 -0.18
C ASN A 381 43.47 24.15 -1.21
N PRO A 382 43.44 25.20 -2.05
CA PRO A 382 42.31 25.52 -2.96
C PRO A 382 42.25 24.63 -4.22
N ASN A 383 42.58 23.34 -4.06
CA ASN A 383 42.51 22.29 -5.07
C ASN A 383 42.01 20.96 -4.44
N GLU A 384 41.67 20.94 -3.15
CA GLU A 384 41.17 19.78 -2.41
C GLU A 384 40.14 20.28 -1.40
N TRP A 385 38.99 19.60 -1.28
CA TRP A 385 37.88 20.06 -0.43
C TRP A 385 37.16 18.92 0.28
N TYR A 386 37.15 17.73 -0.32
CA TYR A 386 36.57 16.50 0.21
C TYR A 386 37.69 15.46 0.42
N ASP A 387 37.44 14.57 1.39
CA ASP A 387 38.31 13.51 1.92
C ASP A 387 37.36 12.34 2.22
N PHE A 388 36.84 11.69 1.17
CA PHE A 388 35.68 10.80 1.29
C PHE A 388 35.94 9.59 2.20
N ASP A 389 37.11 8.97 2.09
CA ASP A 389 37.54 7.84 2.92
C ASP A 389 38.13 8.25 4.29
N GLY A 390 38.59 9.50 4.43
CA GLY A 390 39.24 10.03 5.63
C GLY A 390 40.73 9.65 5.79
N ASP A 391 41.42 9.29 4.70
CA ASP A 391 42.87 9.03 4.64
C ASP A 391 43.69 10.31 4.89
N GLY A 392 43.18 11.47 4.43
CA GLY A 392 43.84 12.77 4.49
C GLY A 392 44.63 13.15 3.24
N VAL A 393 44.43 12.42 2.14
CA VAL A 393 44.54 12.91 0.76
C VAL A 393 43.15 13.41 0.35
N GLY A 394 43.08 14.41 -0.53
CA GLY A 394 41.79 14.90 -1.03
C GLY A 394 41.43 14.27 -2.37
N ASP A 395 40.13 14.15 -2.62
CA ASP A 395 39.54 13.44 -3.77
C ASP A 395 40.07 13.92 -5.16
N ASN A 396 40.64 15.13 -5.30
CA ASN A 396 41.23 15.54 -6.59
C ASN A 396 42.67 15.03 -6.81
N SER A 397 43.32 14.55 -5.74
CA SER A 397 44.67 14.01 -5.73
C SER A 397 44.76 12.53 -5.39
N ASP A 398 43.69 11.93 -4.86
CA ASP A 398 43.63 10.47 -4.74
C ASP A 398 43.40 9.79 -6.10
N ALA A 399 43.32 8.47 -6.07
CA ALA A 399 43.10 7.60 -7.22
C ALA A 399 42.26 6.36 -6.85
N ASP A 400 41.63 6.39 -5.68
CA ASP A 400 40.83 5.33 -5.01
C ASP A 400 40.05 6.07 -3.89
N ASP A 401 39.18 7.01 -4.29
CA ASP A 401 38.53 8.06 -3.45
C ASP A 401 37.80 7.49 -2.21
N ASP A 402 37.37 6.22 -2.25
CA ASP A 402 36.73 5.54 -1.13
C ASP A 402 37.53 4.37 -0.50
N ASN A 403 38.71 4.07 -1.06
CA ASN A 403 39.65 3.03 -0.60
C ASN A 403 39.07 1.60 -0.59
N ASP A 404 38.10 1.32 -1.46
CA ASP A 404 37.57 0.00 -1.80
C ASP A 404 38.66 -0.94 -2.37
N GLY A 405 39.55 -0.38 -3.18
CA GLY A 405 40.61 -1.10 -3.89
C GLY A 405 40.44 -1.16 -5.42
N VAL A 406 39.35 -0.62 -5.96
CA VAL A 406 39.19 -0.24 -7.37
C VAL A 406 39.50 1.26 -7.50
N ALA A 407 40.30 1.62 -8.50
CA ALA A 407 40.68 3.01 -8.73
C ALA A 407 39.62 3.74 -9.53
N ASP A 408 39.23 4.97 -9.18
CA ASP A 408 38.10 5.78 -9.71
C ASP A 408 37.91 5.77 -11.23
N PHE A 409 38.99 5.61 -12.00
CA PHE A 409 38.93 5.51 -13.46
C PHE A 409 38.30 4.19 -13.97
N TYR A 410 38.23 3.18 -13.12
CA TYR A 410 37.67 1.84 -13.37
C TYR A 410 36.51 1.52 -12.42
N ASP A 411 36.05 2.51 -11.65
CA ASP A 411 34.98 2.39 -10.68
C ASP A 411 33.78 3.20 -11.19
N ASP A 412 32.63 2.55 -11.29
CA ASP A 412 31.39 3.24 -11.68
C ASP A 412 30.76 4.01 -10.49
N PHE A 413 31.19 3.72 -9.25
CA PHE A 413 30.78 4.38 -8.00
C PHE A 413 31.96 4.81 -7.10
N PRO A 414 32.87 5.72 -7.52
CA PRO A 414 34.07 6.13 -6.74
C PRO A 414 33.85 6.71 -5.33
N TYR A 415 32.60 6.88 -4.90
CA TYR A 415 32.20 7.42 -3.60
C TYR A 415 31.27 6.44 -2.86
N ASN A 416 31.47 5.12 -3.03
CA ASN A 416 30.70 4.08 -2.37
C ASN A 416 31.44 2.73 -2.27
N THR A 417 32.19 2.58 -1.18
CA THR A 417 32.93 1.39 -0.68
C THR A 417 32.29 -0.02 -0.74
N ASN A 418 31.10 -0.17 -1.31
CA ASN A 418 30.36 -1.42 -1.43
C ASN A 418 29.90 -1.70 -2.88
N GLU A 419 30.09 -0.77 -3.83
CA GLU A 419 29.70 -0.89 -5.24
C GLU A 419 30.86 -0.47 -6.13
N THR A 420 31.07 -1.15 -7.26
CA THR A 420 32.20 -0.86 -8.18
C THR A 420 31.85 -1.01 -9.67
N VAL A 421 30.67 -1.55 -9.96
CA VAL A 421 30.18 -1.90 -11.31
C VAL A 421 28.71 -1.51 -11.39
N ASP A 422 28.34 -0.90 -12.53
CA ASP A 422 26.98 -0.55 -12.95
C ASP A 422 26.74 -1.23 -14.31
N THR A 423 26.19 -2.45 -14.30
CA THR A 423 26.16 -3.28 -15.52
C THR A 423 25.18 -2.77 -16.59
N ASP A 424 24.01 -2.20 -16.21
CA ASP A 424 23.03 -1.63 -17.15
C ASP A 424 23.19 -0.10 -17.40
N GLY A 425 23.79 0.63 -16.45
CA GLY A 425 23.98 2.08 -16.50
C GLY A 425 22.83 2.92 -15.92
N ASP A 426 21.98 2.35 -15.07
CA ASP A 426 20.88 3.00 -14.33
C ASP A 426 21.39 4.01 -13.27
N GLY A 427 22.53 3.71 -12.65
CA GLY A 427 23.08 4.44 -11.51
C GLY A 427 22.84 3.80 -10.13
N ILE A 428 22.45 2.53 -10.10
CA ILE A 428 22.51 1.62 -8.94
C ILE A 428 23.58 0.56 -9.26
N GLY A 429 24.36 0.13 -8.26
CA GLY A 429 25.44 -0.84 -8.48
C GLY A 429 25.02 -2.29 -8.23
N ASP A 430 25.68 -3.23 -8.92
CA ASP A 430 25.34 -4.66 -8.96
C ASP A 430 25.21 -5.38 -7.58
N ASN A 431 25.69 -4.81 -6.44
CA ASN A 431 25.45 -5.42 -5.11
C ASN A 431 24.19 -4.89 -4.41
N ALA A 432 23.58 -3.83 -4.96
CA ALA A 432 22.37 -3.16 -4.47
C ALA A 432 21.21 -3.17 -5.46
N ASP A 433 21.47 -3.40 -6.75
CA ASP A 433 20.42 -3.66 -7.73
C ASP A 433 19.77 -5.04 -7.51
N THR A 434 18.76 -5.31 -8.33
CA THR A 434 17.93 -6.51 -8.35
C THR A 434 17.56 -6.92 -9.77
N ASP A 435 18.14 -6.27 -10.79
CA ASP A 435 17.93 -6.41 -12.24
C ASP A 435 19.24 -5.96 -12.93
N ASP A 436 20.37 -6.61 -12.58
CA ASP A 436 21.76 -6.15 -12.84
C ASP A 436 22.05 -5.71 -14.30
N ASP A 437 21.38 -6.25 -15.32
CA ASP A 437 21.55 -5.88 -16.73
C ASP A 437 20.36 -5.14 -17.38
N GLY A 438 19.27 -4.94 -16.63
CA GLY A 438 18.13 -4.13 -17.02
C GLY A 438 17.26 -4.71 -18.15
N ASP A 439 17.33 -6.03 -18.42
CA ASP A 439 16.45 -6.69 -19.39
C ASP A 439 14.97 -6.72 -18.92
N GLY A 440 14.75 -6.62 -17.60
CA GLY A 440 13.44 -6.61 -16.95
C GLY A 440 13.09 -7.87 -16.16
N TRP A 441 14.01 -8.83 -16.03
CA TRP A 441 13.96 -9.98 -15.13
C TRP A 441 14.98 -9.84 -14.02
N GLY A 442 14.52 -9.78 -12.77
CA GLY A 442 15.44 -9.59 -11.65
C GLY A 442 16.31 -10.82 -11.33
N ASP A 443 17.51 -10.62 -10.79
CA ASP A 443 18.56 -11.66 -10.61
C ASP A 443 18.19 -12.91 -9.77
N GLU A 444 17.08 -12.89 -9.02
CA GLU A 444 16.53 -14.09 -8.37
C GLU A 444 15.72 -15.00 -9.32
N GLU A 445 15.21 -14.44 -10.42
CA GLU A 445 14.37 -15.08 -11.44
C GLU A 445 15.10 -15.27 -12.78
N ASP A 446 16.24 -14.59 -12.97
CA ASP A 446 17.10 -14.62 -14.14
C ASP A 446 18.34 -15.56 -13.98
N ALA A 447 18.60 -16.36 -15.02
CA ALA A 447 19.75 -17.25 -15.12
C ALA A 447 21.07 -16.55 -15.54
N PHE A 448 21.02 -15.41 -16.25
CA PHE A 448 22.17 -14.82 -16.94
C PHE A 448 22.62 -13.43 -16.48
N ARG A 449 21.84 -12.64 -15.73
CA ARG A 449 22.12 -11.44 -14.89
C ARG A 449 22.95 -10.28 -15.43
N LEU A 450 23.91 -10.55 -16.31
CA LEU A 450 24.92 -9.62 -16.83
C LEU A 450 24.94 -9.68 -18.37
N ASP A 451 23.91 -10.26 -18.99
CA ASP A 451 23.76 -10.47 -20.42
C ASP A 451 22.30 -10.18 -20.82
N PRO A 452 21.95 -8.90 -21.12
CA PRO A 452 20.57 -8.42 -21.28
C PRO A 452 19.87 -8.91 -22.57
N GLU A 453 20.43 -9.96 -23.17
CA GLU A 453 19.93 -10.68 -24.32
C GLU A 453 19.47 -12.11 -23.96
N GLU A 454 19.69 -12.59 -22.72
CA GLU A 454 19.29 -13.92 -22.21
C GLU A 454 18.72 -13.85 -20.78
N HIS A 455 17.70 -14.66 -20.44
CA HIS A 455 17.22 -14.78 -19.06
C HIS A 455 16.77 -16.19 -18.62
N SER A 456 16.58 -17.11 -19.56
CA SER A 456 16.14 -18.48 -19.31
C SER A 456 17.23 -19.48 -19.73
N ASP A 457 17.37 -20.56 -18.97
CA ASP A 457 18.27 -21.72 -19.15
C ASP A 457 17.41 -22.95 -18.82
N LEU A 458 16.57 -23.37 -19.77
CA LEU A 458 15.47 -24.31 -19.51
C LEU A 458 15.96 -25.74 -19.17
N ASP A 459 17.03 -26.22 -19.82
CA ASP A 459 17.64 -27.54 -19.53
C ASP A 459 18.74 -27.50 -18.44
N GLY A 460 19.39 -26.34 -18.23
CA GLY A 460 20.46 -26.13 -17.24
C GLY A 460 21.89 -26.38 -17.75
N ASP A 461 22.12 -26.35 -19.06
CA ASP A 461 23.41 -26.44 -19.75
C ASP A 461 24.31 -25.21 -19.48
N GLY A 462 23.69 -24.02 -19.38
CA GLY A 462 24.36 -22.72 -19.25
C GLY A 462 24.58 -21.97 -20.57
N ILE A 463 23.82 -22.32 -21.60
CA ILE A 463 23.50 -21.48 -22.77
C ILE A 463 22.06 -20.97 -22.56
N GLY A 464 21.76 -19.73 -22.95
CA GLY A 464 20.41 -19.18 -22.79
C GLY A 464 19.48 -19.55 -23.94
N ASP A 465 18.19 -19.70 -23.66
CA ASP A 465 17.15 -20.14 -24.62
C ASP A 465 17.08 -19.29 -25.92
N ASN A 466 17.58 -18.03 -25.96
CA ASN A 466 17.62 -17.28 -27.24
C ASN A 466 18.84 -17.62 -28.12
N ALA A 467 19.83 -18.30 -27.55
CA ALA A 467 21.08 -18.72 -28.20
C ALA A 467 21.24 -20.24 -28.33
N ASP A 468 20.47 -21.04 -27.58
CA ASP A 468 20.41 -22.49 -27.76
C ASP A 468 19.57 -22.88 -28.99
N THR A 469 19.46 -24.20 -29.21
CA THR A 469 18.83 -24.84 -30.36
C THR A 469 18.16 -26.18 -30.01
N ASP A 470 18.07 -26.52 -28.72
CA ASP A 470 17.52 -27.73 -28.10
C ASP A 470 17.11 -27.33 -26.66
N ASP A 471 16.19 -26.35 -26.57
CA ASP A 471 15.93 -25.57 -25.34
C ASP A 471 15.56 -26.45 -24.11
N ASP A 472 14.97 -27.63 -24.32
CA ASP A 472 14.59 -28.55 -23.24
C ASP A 472 15.53 -29.75 -23.02
N GLY A 473 16.55 -29.89 -23.87
CA GLY A 473 17.65 -30.84 -23.74
C GLY A 473 17.28 -32.31 -23.96
N ASP A 474 16.17 -32.63 -24.65
CA ASP A 474 15.79 -34.01 -24.94
C ASP A 474 16.56 -34.64 -26.12
N GLY A 475 17.21 -33.80 -26.94
CA GLY A 475 18.09 -34.19 -28.04
C GLY A 475 17.54 -33.94 -29.43
N TRP A 476 16.30 -33.45 -29.55
CA TRP A 476 15.77 -32.89 -30.79
C TRP A 476 15.96 -31.37 -30.82
N ALA A 477 16.30 -30.83 -31.99
CA ALA A 477 16.43 -29.37 -32.10
C ALA A 477 15.05 -28.70 -32.25
N ASP A 478 14.84 -27.52 -31.66
CA ASP A 478 13.53 -26.81 -31.67
C ASP A 478 12.97 -26.63 -33.07
N THR A 479 13.85 -26.47 -34.06
CA THR A 479 13.46 -26.33 -35.47
C THR A 479 12.91 -27.61 -36.07
N ASP A 480 13.41 -28.77 -35.66
CA ASP A 480 12.97 -30.08 -36.13
C ASP A 480 11.68 -30.49 -35.41
N GLU A 481 11.61 -30.25 -34.11
CA GLU A 481 10.40 -30.38 -33.30
C GLU A 481 9.21 -29.57 -33.81
N LEU A 482 9.42 -28.26 -34.07
CA LEU A 482 8.39 -27.40 -34.64
C LEU A 482 7.93 -27.86 -36.03
N ASN A 483 8.78 -28.56 -36.79
CA ASN A 483 8.38 -29.20 -38.04
C ASN A 483 7.53 -30.46 -37.75
N CYS A 484 8.00 -31.34 -36.85
CA CYS A 484 7.39 -32.61 -36.46
C CYS A 484 6.12 -32.47 -35.59
N GLN A 485 5.79 -31.25 -35.15
CA GLN A 485 4.63 -30.88 -34.32
C GLN A 485 4.71 -31.31 -32.84
N SER A 486 5.92 -31.43 -32.30
CA SER A 486 6.19 -31.44 -30.86
C SER A 486 6.31 -30.01 -30.27
N ASP A 487 6.51 -29.92 -28.94
CA ASP A 487 6.58 -28.67 -28.18
C ASP A 487 8.00 -28.48 -27.59
N PRO A 488 8.85 -27.63 -28.21
CA PRO A 488 10.30 -27.55 -27.93
C PRO A 488 10.66 -26.79 -26.65
N MET A 489 9.84 -26.97 -25.63
CA MET A 489 9.89 -26.36 -24.31
C MET A 489 9.51 -27.41 -23.25
N ASN A 490 9.54 -28.70 -23.62
CA ASN A 490 8.98 -29.82 -22.90
C ASN A 490 9.59 -31.15 -23.41
N GLY A 491 10.76 -31.50 -22.85
CA GLY A 491 11.55 -32.71 -23.16
C GLY A 491 10.94 -34.05 -22.74
N THR A 492 9.62 -34.15 -22.82
CA THR A 492 8.81 -35.37 -22.75
C THR A 492 7.81 -35.50 -23.90
N ASP A 493 7.71 -34.49 -24.77
CA ASP A 493 6.84 -34.46 -25.95
C ASP A 493 7.68 -34.55 -27.23
N VAL A 494 8.55 -35.55 -27.35
CA VAL A 494 9.40 -35.78 -28.54
C VAL A 494 8.58 -35.99 -29.83
N PRO A 495 9.17 -35.68 -31.01
CA PRO A 495 8.71 -36.20 -32.30
C PRO A 495 8.44 -37.71 -32.28
N LEU A 496 7.40 -38.14 -33.01
CA LEU A 496 7.18 -39.55 -33.29
C LEU A 496 8.19 -40.00 -34.36
N ASP A 497 8.99 -41.01 -34.04
CA ASP A 497 10.05 -41.62 -34.84
C ASP A 497 9.93 -43.13 -34.60
N THR A 498 9.24 -43.83 -35.51
CA THR A 498 8.79 -45.21 -35.31
C THR A 498 9.91 -46.25 -35.54
N ASP A 499 10.86 -46.02 -36.44
CA ASP A 499 12.01 -46.90 -36.68
C ASP A 499 13.28 -46.51 -35.87
N GLY A 500 13.42 -45.24 -35.47
CA GLY A 500 14.51 -44.69 -34.67
C GLY A 500 15.69 -44.10 -35.48
N ASP A 501 15.49 -43.68 -36.74
CA ASP A 501 16.55 -43.13 -37.61
C ASP A 501 16.83 -41.63 -37.47
N TRP A 502 15.99 -40.89 -36.73
CA TRP A 502 15.99 -39.43 -36.51
C TRP A 502 15.34 -38.58 -37.63
N GLU A 503 14.58 -39.17 -38.56
CA GLU A 503 13.54 -38.48 -39.32
C GLU A 503 12.17 -38.88 -38.73
N CYS A 504 11.30 -37.90 -38.42
CA CYS A 504 10.02 -38.20 -37.77
C CYS A 504 8.96 -38.68 -38.78
N ASP A 505 8.00 -39.51 -38.36
CA ASP A 505 6.92 -40.12 -39.18
C ASP A 505 6.10 -39.12 -40.05
N LEU A 506 6.23 -37.81 -39.78
CA LEU A 506 5.59 -36.76 -40.58
C LEU A 506 6.35 -36.42 -41.88
N PHE A 507 7.64 -36.73 -41.93
CA PHE A 507 8.57 -36.42 -43.03
C PHE A 507 9.30 -37.63 -43.59
N ASP A 508 9.32 -38.76 -42.88
CA ASP A 508 9.75 -40.03 -43.44
C ASP A 508 8.84 -40.46 -44.63
N GLU A 509 9.35 -41.36 -45.47
CA GLU A 509 8.60 -42.07 -46.51
C GLU A 509 8.52 -43.60 -46.25
N ASP A 510 9.07 -44.12 -45.14
CA ASP A 510 9.21 -45.56 -44.78
C ASP A 510 9.15 -45.73 -43.23
N ASP A 511 8.08 -45.25 -42.58
CA ASP A 511 7.91 -44.99 -41.12
C ASP A 511 8.42 -46.12 -40.17
N ASP A 512 8.40 -47.39 -40.57
CA ASP A 512 8.85 -48.53 -39.75
C ASP A 512 10.18 -49.19 -40.19
N GLY A 513 10.79 -48.68 -41.25
CA GLY A 513 12.12 -49.09 -41.73
C GLY A 513 12.21 -50.49 -42.35
N ASP A 514 11.06 -51.10 -42.69
CA ASP A 514 10.94 -52.37 -43.43
C ASP A 514 11.63 -52.34 -44.82
N GLY A 515 11.57 -51.19 -45.49
CA GLY A 515 11.97 -51.01 -46.88
C GLY A 515 10.82 -50.94 -47.88
N THR A 516 9.58 -50.79 -47.39
CA THR A 516 8.34 -50.66 -48.16
C THR A 516 7.70 -49.31 -47.82
N PRO A 517 7.85 -48.29 -48.69
CA PRO A 517 7.37 -46.94 -48.38
C PRO A 517 5.88 -46.90 -48.05
N ASP A 518 5.44 -46.09 -47.07
CA ASP A 518 4.06 -46.03 -46.53
C ASP A 518 2.98 -45.86 -47.61
N SER A 519 3.36 -45.24 -48.73
CA SER A 519 2.48 -45.04 -49.89
C SER A 519 2.19 -46.30 -50.72
N GLU A 520 3.00 -47.35 -50.57
CA GLU A 520 2.83 -48.69 -51.13
C GLU A 520 2.57 -49.76 -50.04
N ASP A 521 2.71 -49.41 -48.76
CA ASP A 521 2.43 -50.28 -47.60
C ASP A 521 0.96 -50.22 -47.13
N LEU A 522 0.49 -51.29 -46.47
CA LEU A 522 -0.85 -51.41 -45.86
C LEU A 522 -0.83 -51.40 -44.33
N PHE A 523 0.34 -51.61 -43.71
CA PHE A 523 0.61 -51.57 -42.28
C PHE A 523 1.88 -50.73 -41.97
N PRO A 524 1.97 -49.43 -42.35
CA PRO A 524 3.23 -48.66 -42.30
C PRO A 524 3.88 -48.43 -40.92
N LEU A 525 3.38 -49.04 -39.85
CA LEU A 525 3.87 -48.92 -38.48
C LEU A 525 4.17 -50.30 -37.86
N ASP A 526 4.29 -51.34 -38.68
CA ASP A 526 4.58 -52.71 -38.30
C ASP A 526 5.49 -53.36 -39.34
N ALA A 527 6.80 -53.21 -39.14
CA ALA A 527 7.89 -53.71 -40.00
C ALA A 527 7.96 -55.26 -40.15
N SER A 528 6.88 -55.96 -39.83
CA SER A 528 6.67 -57.37 -40.12
C SER A 528 5.52 -57.65 -41.10
N GLU A 529 4.74 -56.65 -41.51
CA GLU A 529 3.60 -56.77 -42.44
C GLU A 529 3.54 -55.63 -43.45
N TRP A 530 3.24 -55.95 -44.71
CA TRP A 530 3.25 -54.96 -45.82
C TRP A 530 2.18 -55.22 -46.89
N TYR A 531 1.58 -56.41 -46.92
CA TYR A 531 0.49 -56.79 -47.82
C TYR A 531 -0.66 -57.45 -47.07
N ASP A 532 -1.87 -57.24 -47.58
CA ASP A 532 -3.12 -57.88 -47.19
C ASP A 532 -3.85 -58.19 -48.51
N ASN A 533 -3.82 -59.46 -48.94
CA ASN A 533 -4.27 -59.87 -50.27
C ASN A 533 -5.79 -60.03 -50.43
N ASP A 534 -6.54 -60.23 -49.34
CA ASP A 534 -7.99 -60.45 -49.36
C ASP A 534 -8.82 -59.39 -48.61
N MET A 535 -8.16 -58.46 -47.94
CA MET A 535 -8.65 -57.21 -47.33
C MET A 535 -9.43 -57.41 -46.04
N ASP A 536 -8.94 -58.29 -45.16
CA ASP A 536 -9.56 -58.58 -43.87
C ASP A 536 -8.95 -57.78 -42.69
N GLY A 537 -7.74 -57.22 -42.87
CA GLY A 537 -7.03 -56.41 -41.89
C GLY A 537 -5.96 -57.15 -41.07
N VAL A 538 -5.62 -58.39 -41.39
CA VAL A 538 -4.41 -59.10 -40.93
C VAL A 538 -3.39 -59.13 -42.07
N GLY A 539 -2.10 -58.98 -41.76
CA GLY A 539 -1.04 -59.01 -42.77
C GLY A 539 -0.71 -60.42 -43.27
N ASP A 540 -0.38 -60.52 -44.56
CA ASP A 540 -0.04 -61.74 -45.30
C ASP A 540 1.03 -62.63 -44.62
N ASN A 541 1.92 -62.09 -43.76
CA ASN A 541 2.97 -62.87 -43.10
C ASN A 541 2.50 -63.53 -41.78
N ALA A 542 1.51 -62.93 -41.10
CA ALA A 542 0.90 -63.43 -39.86
C ALA A 542 -0.38 -64.24 -40.11
N ASP A 543 -1.09 -63.97 -41.20
CA ASP A 543 -2.35 -64.64 -41.55
C ASP A 543 -2.14 -66.13 -41.92
N ALA A 544 -2.96 -67.00 -41.32
CA ALA A 544 -3.01 -68.43 -41.63
C ALA A 544 -3.69 -68.73 -42.98
N PHE A 545 -4.56 -67.83 -43.47
CA PHE A 545 -5.35 -67.97 -44.70
C PHE A 545 -5.26 -66.76 -45.68
N PRO A 546 -4.07 -66.32 -46.18
CA PRO A 546 -3.86 -65.05 -46.96
C PRO A 546 -4.53 -64.88 -48.33
N THR A 547 -5.64 -65.57 -48.57
CA THR A 547 -6.50 -65.46 -49.76
C THR A 547 -7.99 -65.72 -49.47
N ASP A 548 -8.38 -65.95 -48.20
CA ASP A 548 -9.77 -66.10 -47.76
C ASP A 548 -10.05 -65.27 -46.49
N GLY A 549 -10.21 -63.96 -46.67
CA GLY A 549 -10.58 -62.96 -45.64
C GLY A 549 -11.95 -63.14 -44.99
N SER A 550 -12.40 -64.40 -44.87
CA SER A 550 -13.39 -64.86 -43.92
C SER A 550 -12.80 -65.78 -42.84
N GLU A 551 -11.49 -66.06 -42.84
CA GLU A 551 -10.72 -66.84 -41.85
C GLU A 551 -9.32 -66.19 -41.73
N TRP A 552 -8.71 -66.11 -40.53
CA TRP A 552 -7.41 -65.42 -40.35
C TRP A 552 -6.44 -66.05 -39.33
N VAL A 553 -6.98 -66.60 -38.25
CA VAL A 553 -6.22 -67.37 -37.25
C VAL A 553 -6.75 -68.79 -37.24
N ASP A 554 -5.83 -69.75 -37.16
CA ASP A 554 -6.06 -71.19 -37.00
C ASP A 554 -5.24 -71.63 -35.77
N SER A 555 -5.87 -71.57 -34.60
CA SER A 555 -5.21 -71.73 -33.30
C SER A 555 -4.78 -73.18 -33.01
N ASP A 556 -5.46 -74.18 -33.57
CA ASP A 556 -5.19 -75.60 -33.32
C ASP A 556 -4.68 -76.41 -34.54
N GLY A 557 -4.82 -75.88 -35.75
CA GLY A 557 -4.30 -76.44 -37.00
C GLY A 557 -5.23 -77.43 -37.70
N ASP A 558 -6.53 -77.42 -37.43
CA ASP A 558 -7.51 -78.32 -38.06
C ASP A 558 -7.84 -77.92 -39.52
N GLY A 559 -7.71 -76.62 -39.85
CA GLY A 559 -7.96 -76.04 -41.16
C GLY A 559 -9.30 -75.32 -41.34
N VAL A 560 -9.98 -74.97 -40.25
CA VAL A 560 -11.07 -73.99 -40.13
C VAL A 560 -10.53 -72.79 -39.32
N GLY A 561 -10.91 -71.57 -39.68
CA GLY A 561 -10.49 -70.39 -38.90
C GLY A 561 -11.22 -70.27 -37.56
N ASP A 562 -10.55 -69.77 -36.52
CA ASP A 562 -11.08 -69.54 -35.15
C ASP A 562 -12.41 -68.77 -35.11
N ASN A 563 -12.69 -67.99 -36.15
CA ASN A 563 -13.87 -67.14 -36.31
C ASN A 563 -15.07 -67.87 -36.96
N SER A 564 -14.82 -69.02 -37.59
CA SER A 564 -15.77 -69.91 -38.25
C SER A 564 -15.93 -71.25 -37.51
N ASP A 565 -14.95 -71.60 -36.67
CA ASP A 565 -14.93 -72.78 -35.82
C ASP A 565 -15.77 -72.61 -34.53
N ALA A 566 -16.50 -73.65 -34.15
CA ALA A 566 -17.22 -73.77 -32.89
C ALA A 566 -16.31 -74.12 -31.68
N TYR A 567 -15.16 -74.76 -31.92
CA TYR A 567 -14.21 -75.18 -30.89
C TYR A 567 -12.73 -74.85 -31.24
N PRO A 568 -12.31 -73.56 -31.36
CA PRO A 568 -10.97 -73.13 -31.84
C PRO A 568 -9.71 -73.60 -31.07
N ASP A 569 -9.85 -74.50 -30.10
CA ASP A 569 -8.78 -75.09 -29.28
C ASP A 569 -8.76 -76.64 -29.36
N ASP A 570 -9.70 -77.29 -30.08
CA ASP A 570 -9.81 -78.77 -30.17
C ASP A 570 -9.87 -79.28 -31.64
N PRO A 571 -8.73 -79.73 -32.21
CA PRO A 571 -8.56 -79.99 -33.66
C PRO A 571 -9.20 -81.31 -34.13
N TYR A 572 -10.28 -81.72 -33.47
CA TYR A 572 -11.11 -82.87 -33.76
C TYR A 572 -12.61 -82.54 -33.80
N GLU A 573 -13.03 -81.33 -33.40
CA GLU A 573 -14.42 -80.86 -33.41
C GLU A 573 -14.50 -79.46 -33.98
N TRP A 574 -15.34 -79.23 -35.00
CA TRP A 574 -15.45 -77.91 -35.65
C TRP A 574 -16.90 -77.48 -35.95
N VAL A 575 -17.88 -78.30 -35.56
CA VAL A 575 -19.32 -78.04 -35.70
C VAL A 575 -20.04 -78.56 -34.45
N ASP A 576 -21.00 -77.78 -33.97
CA ASP A 576 -22.04 -78.15 -33.01
C ASP A 576 -23.39 -77.88 -33.69
N SER A 577 -24.02 -78.92 -34.26
CA SER A 577 -25.16 -78.79 -35.16
C SER A 577 -26.48 -78.46 -34.45
N ASP A 578 -26.64 -78.83 -33.18
CA ASP A 578 -27.86 -78.59 -32.40
C ASP A 578 -27.70 -77.63 -31.20
N GLY A 579 -26.46 -77.35 -30.79
CA GLY A 579 -26.10 -76.34 -29.80
C GLY A 579 -26.07 -76.85 -28.36
N ASP A 580 -25.90 -78.16 -28.13
CA ASP A 580 -25.85 -78.76 -26.79
C ASP A 580 -24.49 -78.59 -26.08
N GLY A 581 -23.42 -78.36 -26.86
CA GLY A 581 -22.05 -78.16 -26.40
C GLY A 581 -21.10 -79.35 -26.59
N VAL A 582 -21.55 -80.46 -27.16
CA VAL A 582 -20.72 -81.59 -27.62
C VAL A 582 -20.59 -81.53 -29.14
N GLY A 583 -19.36 -81.60 -29.66
CA GLY A 583 -19.12 -81.50 -31.11
C GLY A 583 -19.64 -82.70 -31.90
N ASP A 584 -20.09 -82.44 -33.13
CA ASP A 584 -20.73 -83.41 -34.04
C ASP A 584 -19.94 -84.72 -34.25
N ASN A 585 -18.60 -84.72 -34.09
CA ASN A 585 -17.79 -85.93 -34.29
C ASN A 585 -17.71 -86.83 -33.05
N SER A 586 -17.96 -86.26 -31.85
CA SER A 586 -17.98 -86.97 -30.57
C SER A 586 -19.38 -87.28 -30.06
N ASP A 587 -20.39 -86.55 -30.51
CA ASP A 587 -21.77 -86.76 -30.12
C ASP A 587 -22.38 -88.03 -30.77
N ALA A 588 -23.14 -88.79 -29.96
CA ALA A 588 -23.93 -89.93 -30.39
C ALA A 588 -25.24 -89.53 -31.12
N TYR A 589 -25.78 -88.33 -30.86
CA TYR A 589 -27.01 -87.82 -31.46
C TYR A 589 -26.92 -86.34 -31.96
N PRO A 590 -26.07 -85.99 -32.95
CA PRO A 590 -25.78 -84.60 -33.39
C PRO A 590 -26.93 -83.74 -33.98
N ASP A 591 -28.18 -84.15 -33.79
CA ASP A 591 -29.40 -83.47 -34.23
C ASP A 591 -30.44 -83.34 -33.07
N ASP A 592 -30.18 -83.86 -31.86
CA ASP A 592 -31.08 -83.82 -30.69
C ASP A 592 -30.38 -83.25 -29.43
N PRO A 593 -30.57 -81.95 -29.11
CA PRO A 593 -29.82 -81.22 -28.07
C PRO A 593 -30.26 -81.57 -26.63
N TYR A 594 -30.78 -82.77 -26.46
CA TYR A 594 -31.21 -83.37 -25.20
C TYR A 594 -30.59 -84.75 -24.95
N GLU A 595 -29.84 -85.36 -25.87
CA GLU A 595 -29.17 -86.66 -25.67
C GLU A 595 -27.80 -86.64 -26.34
N TRP A 596 -26.70 -86.94 -25.61
CA TRP A 596 -25.33 -86.83 -26.17
C TRP A 596 -24.40 -88.03 -25.87
N VAL A 597 -24.83 -88.94 -24.99
CA VAL A 597 -24.14 -90.22 -24.72
C VAL A 597 -25.18 -91.33 -24.66
N ASP A 598 -24.86 -92.47 -25.27
CA ASP A 598 -25.53 -93.76 -25.10
C ASP A 598 -24.44 -94.77 -24.65
N SER A 599 -24.37 -95.02 -23.35
CA SER A 599 -23.26 -95.75 -22.69
C SER A 599 -23.30 -97.26 -22.93
N ASP A 600 -24.45 -97.85 -23.23
CA ASP A 600 -24.60 -99.30 -23.42
C ASP A 600 -25.19 -99.74 -24.77
N GLY A 601 -25.66 -98.80 -25.58
CA GLY A 601 -25.99 -98.96 -27.00
C GLY A 601 -27.42 -99.44 -27.25
N ASP A 602 -28.35 -99.14 -26.34
CA ASP A 602 -29.74 -99.60 -26.38
C ASP A 602 -30.67 -98.69 -27.23
N GLY A 603 -30.26 -97.43 -27.43
CA GLY A 603 -30.97 -96.44 -28.24
C GLY A 603 -31.83 -95.45 -27.45
N VAL A 604 -31.58 -95.30 -26.15
CA VAL A 604 -32.02 -94.17 -25.31
C VAL A 604 -30.77 -93.51 -24.72
N GLY A 605 -30.66 -92.18 -24.77
CA GLY A 605 -29.53 -91.46 -24.16
C GLY A 605 -29.45 -91.60 -22.64
N ASP A 606 -28.23 -91.58 -22.09
CA ASP A 606 -27.89 -91.77 -20.66
C ASP A 606 -28.66 -90.87 -19.68
N ASN A 607 -29.23 -89.78 -20.16
CA ASN A 607 -29.95 -88.75 -19.41
C ASN A 607 -31.48 -88.89 -19.49
N SER A 608 -31.98 -89.66 -20.47
CA SER A 608 -33.37 -90.12 -20.62
C SER A 608 -33.60 -91.51 -20.02
N ASP A 609 -32.53 -92.33 -19.92
CA ASP A 609 -32.57 -93.69 -19.42
C ASP A 609 -32.53 -93.77 -17.87
N ALA A 610 -33.40 -94.61 -17.29
CA ALA A 610 -33.40 -94.94 -15.87
C ALA A 610 -32.25 -95.90 -15.46
N PHE A 611 -31.72 -96.70 -16.39
CA PHE A 611 -30.64 -97.65 -16.16
C PHE A 611 -29.49 -97.57 -17.20
N PRO A 612 -28.71 -96.44 -17.29
CA PRO A 612 -27.68 -96.13 -18.33
C PRO A 612 -26.44 -97.05 -18.42
N SER A 613 -26.59 -98.33 -18.11
CA SER A 613 -25.56 -99.37 -18.13
C SER A 613 -26.15 -100.79 -18.19
N ASP A 614 -27.47 -100.95 -18.31
CA ASP A 614 -28.16 -102.21 -18.57
C ASP A 614 -29.17 -102.07 -19.74
N ALA A 615 -28.65 -102.09 -20.96
CA ALA A 615 -29.33 -102.18 -22.27
C ALA A 615 -30.44 -103.26 -22.45
N SER A 616 -30.88 -103.91 -21.37
CA SER A 616 -32.11 -104.70 -21.33
C SER A 616 -33.30 -103.96 -20.69
N GLU A 617 -33.05 -102.86 -19.97
CA GLU A 617 -34.04 -102.07 -19.25
C GLU A 617 -33.85 -100.56 -19.49
N THR A 618 -34.96 -99.83 -19.65
CA THR A 618 -34.95 -98.36 -19.77
C THR A 618 -35.89 -97.65 -18.80
N GLN A 619 -36.75 -98.40 -18.10
CA GLN A 619 -37.88 -97.84 -17.34
C GLN A 619 -38.00 -98.47 -15.94
N ASP A 620 -38.24 -97.58 -14.97
CA ASP A 620 -38.69 -97.87 -13.61
C ASP A 620 -40.00 -97.06 -13.44
N SER A 621 -41.13 -97.71 -13.71
CA SER A 621 -42.44 -97.04 -13.85
C SER A 621 -43.03 -96.52 -12.53
N ASP A 622 -42.59 -97.02 -11.38
CA ASP A 622 -43.08 -96.59 -10.06
C ASP A 622 -41.99 -96.11 -9.07
N GLY A 623 -40.71 -96.30 -9.39
CA GLY A 623 -39.57 -95.73 -8.68
C GLY A 623 -39.05 -96.58 -7.52
N ASP A 624 -39.27 -97.89 -7.53
CA ASP A 624 -38.82 -98.81 -6.47
C ASP A 624 -37.34 -99.23 -6.62
N GLY A 625 -36.76 -99.07 -7.82
CA GLY A 625 -35.38 -99.41 -8.16
C GLY A 625 -35.18 -100.78 -8.82
N VAL A 626 -36.26 -101.49 -9.17
CA VAL A 626 -36.27 -102.67 -10.04
C VAL A 626 -36.85 -102.29 -11.40
N GLY A 627 -36.22 -102.75 -12.48
CA GLY A 627 -36.69 -102.48 -13.85
C GLY A 627 -38.02 -103.13 -14.18
N ASP A 628 -38.86 -102.44 -14.96
CA ASP A 628 -40.17 -102.91 -15.46
C ASP A 628 -40.14 -104.31 -16.12
N ASN A 629 -38.98 -104.74 -16.64
CA ASN A 629 -38.75 -106.04 -17.28
C ASN A 629 -38.56 -107.20 -16.30
N SER A 630 -38.15 -106.89 -15.07
CA SER A 630 -37.73 -107.83 -14.02
C SER A 630 -38.66 -107.81 -12.82
N ASP A 631 -39.40 -106.72 -12.62
CA ASP A 631 -40.43 -106.58 -11.62
C ASP A 631 -41.71 -107.40 -11.98
N ALA A 632 -42.23 -108.13 -11.00
CA ALA A 632 -43.52 -108.83 -11.10
C ALA A 632 -44.74 -107.89 -11.00
N TYR A 633 -44.59 -106.71 -10.39
CA TYR A 633 -45.62 -105.70 -10.21
C TYR A 633 -45.14 -104.25 -10.55
N PRO A 634 -44.78 -103.92 -11.82
CA PRO A 634 -44.17 -102.63 -12.25
C PRO A 634 -44.97 -101.33 -12.05
N LEU A 635 -45.99 -101.32 -11.20
CA LEU A 635 -46.85 -100.19 -10.86
C LEU A 635 -47.24 -100.18 -9.36
N ASP A 636 -46.67 -101.07 -8.54
CA ASP A 636 -46.82 -101.12 -7.08
C ASP A 636 -45.47 -101.32 -6.37
N SER A 637 -44.73 -100.21 -6.22
CA SER A 637 -43.45 -100.01 -5.46
C SER A 637 -43.37 -100.56 -4.02
N SER A 638 -44.30 -101.41 -3.60
CA SER A 638 -44.26 -102.18 -2.36
C SER A 638 -44.10 -103.69 -2.56
N GLU A 639 -44.21 -104.21 -3.79
CA GLU A 639 -44.03 -105.61 -4.15
C GLU A 639 -43.23 -105.72 -5.46
N TRP A 640 -42.09 -106.43 -5.46
CA TRP A 640 -41.25 -106.60 -6.66
C TRP A 640 -41.11 -108.07 -7.12
N ALA A 641 -41.67 -109.01 -6.36
CA ALA A 641 -41.53 -110.45 -6.60
C ALA A 641 -42.76 -111.24 -6.15
N ASP A 642 -43.04 -112.33 -6.85
CA ASP A 642 -44.02 -113.38 -6.52
C ASP A 642 -43.31 -114.73 -6.70
N SER A 643 -42.70 -115.22 -5.61
CA SER A 643 -41.72 -116.32 -5.63
C SER A 643 -42.34 -117.69 -5.91
N ASP A 644 -43.64 -117.88 -5.69
CA ASP A 644 -44.35 -119.14 -5.94
C ASP A 644 -45.48 -119.06 -6.98
N GLY A 645 -45.87 -117.85 -7.41
CA GLY A 645 -46.77 -117.60 -8.54
C GLY A 645 -48.26 -117.62 -8.18
N ASP A 646 -48.57 -117.31 -6.93
CA ASP A 646 -49.90 -117.29 -6.32
C ASP A 646 -50.68 -116.00 -6.66
N GLY A 647 -49.96 -114.89 -6.85
CA GLY A 647 -50.50 -113.57 -7.15
C GLY A 647 -50.51 -112.58 -5.99
N VAL A 648 -50.12 -112.99 -4.78
CA VAL A 648 -49.73 -112.09 -3.68
C VAL A 648 -48.21 -111.89 -3.70
N GLY A 649 -47.74 -110.64 -3.58
CA GLY A 649 -46.31 -110.35 -3.59
C GLY A 649 -45.58 -110.81 -2.32
N ASP A 650 -44.30 -111.14 -2.46
CA ASP A 650 -43.45 -111.73 -1.43
C ASP A 650 -43.38 -110.91 -0.12
N ASN A 651 -43.61 -109.59 -0.15
CA ASN A 651 -43.59 -108.75 1.05
C ASN A 651 -44.94 -108.77 1.80
N SER A 652 -46.05 -109.06 1.11
CA SER A 652 -47.40 -109.18 1.68
C SER A 652 -47.78 -110.60 2.03
N ASP A 653 -47.12 -111.62 1.45
CA ASP A 653 -47.40 -113.02 1.72
C ASP A 653 -46.76 -113.51 3.04
N ALA A 654 -47.53 -114.24 3.85
CA ALA A 654 -47.06 -114.90 5.06
C ALA A 654 -46.22 -116.16 4.77
N PHE A 655 -46.40 -116.81 3.61
CA PHE A 655 -45.65 -117.98 3.16
C PHE A 655 -45.19 -117.86 1.67
N PRO A 656 -44.23 -116.97 1.32
CA PRO A 656 -43.75 -116.71 -0.07
C PRO A 656 -43.01 -117.87 -0.79
N GLY A 657 -43.40 -119.10 -0.55
CA GLY A 657 -42.85 -120.32 -1.13
C GLY A 657 -43.82 -121.52 -1.07
N ASP A 658 -45.09 -121.29 -0.73
CA ASP A 658 -46.18 -122.25 -0.79
C ASP A 658 -47.46 -121.56 -1.30
N ALA A 659 -47.61 -121.52 -2.63
CA ALA A 659 -48.75 -121.01 -3.41
C ALA A 659 -50.13 -121.65 -3.11
N SER A 660 -50.28 -122.34 -1.98
CA SER A 660 -51.54 -122.77 -1.42
C SER A 660 -51.92 -122.09 -0.09
N GLU A 661 -51.04 -121.23 0.46
CA GLU A 661 -51.20 -120.56 1.76
C GLU A 661 -50.68 -119.11 1.70
N THR A 662 -51.56 -118.11 1.75
CA THR A 662 -51.14 -116.68 1.76
C THR A 662 -51.29 -115.99 3.11
N LEU A 663 -51.91 -116.67 4.08
CA LEU A 663 -52.33 -116.09 5.36
C LEU A 663 -52.09 -117.06 6.51
N ASP A 664 -51.52 -116.54 7.60
CA ASP A 664 -51.46 -117.15 8.93
C ASP A 664 -52.25 -116.22 9.88
N THR A 665 -53.55 -116.46 10.02
CA THR A 665 -54.44 -115.51 10.69
C THR A 665 -54.23 -115.45 12.21
N ASP A 666 -53.73 -116.52 12.83
CA ASP A 666 -53.48 -116.57 14.29
C ASP A 666 -52.01 -116.64 14.71
N GLY A 667 -51.09 -116.83 13.77
CA GLY A 667 -49.64 -116.69 13.94
C GLY A 667 -48.96 -117.95 14.47
N ASP A 668 -49.53 -119.14 14.24
CA ASP A 668 -49.00 -120.42 14.74
C ASP A 668 -47.94 -121.07 13.82
N GLY A 669 -47.85 -120.59 12.57
CA GLY A 669 -46.92 -121.07 11.54
C GLY A 669 -47.48 -122.15 10.62
N VAL A 670 -48.79 -122.44 10.67
CA VAL A 670 -49.52 -123.25 9.70
C VAL A 670 -50.49 -122.34 8.93
N GLY A 671 -50.50 -122.42 7.60
CA GLY A 671 -51.38 -121.59 6.77
C GLY A 671 -52.87 -121.92 6.92
N ASP A 672 -53.71 -120.88 6.77
CA ASP A 672 -55.16 -120.90 6.99
C ASP A 672 -55.93 -122.00 6.21
N ASN A 673 -55.43 -122.48 5.06
CA ASN A 673 -56.08 -123.54 4.27
C ASN A 673 -55.70 -124.96 4.73
N SER A 674 -54.55 -125.11 5.39
CA SER A 674 -54.04 -126.38 5.93
C SER A 674 -54.39 -126.58 7.41
N ASP A 675 -54.61 -125.48 8.14
CA ASP A 675 -55.08 -125.56 9.52
C ASP A 675 -56.59 -125.91 9.62
N ALA A 676 -56.90 -126.83 10.53
CA ALA A 676 -58.27 -127.18 10.90
C ALA A 676 -58.94 -126.13 11.81
N TYR A 677 -58.19 -125.24 12.44
CA TYR A 677 -58.70 -124.21 13.37
C TYR A 677 -58.07 -122.81 13.20
N PRO A 678 -58.17 -122.12 12.02
CA PRO A 678 -57.37 -120.92 11.62
C PRO A 678 -57.55 -119.60 12.42
N TYR A 679 -57.99 -119.69 13.67
CA TYR A 679 -58.23 -118.61 14.61
C TYR A 679 -57.94 -119.04 16.08
N ASP A 680 -57.31 -120.19 16.31
CA ASP A 680 -56.90 -120.76 17.61
C ASP A 680 -55.54 -121.50 17.49
N ALA A 681 -54.45 -120.71 17.51
CA ALA A 681 -53.01 -121.03 17.49
C ALA A 681 -52.48 -122.05 18.54
N THR A 682 -53.35 -122.92 19.04
CA THR A 682 -53.03 -124.01 19.98
C THR A 682 -53.42 -125.39 19.46
N LEU A 683 -54.05 -125.50 18.28
CA LEU A 683 -54.60 -126.74 17.72
C LEU A 683 -54.54 -126.75 16.18
N TRP A 684 -53.83 -127.71 15.56
CA TRP A 684 -53.72 -127.80 14.10
C TRP A 684 -54.04 -129.18 13.46
N GLU A 685 -54.50 -130.19 14.22
CA GLU A 685 -54.94 -131.51 13.70
C GLU A 685 -56.13 -132.13 14.50
N GLU A 686 -57.00 -132.93 13.85
CA GLU A 686 -58.09 -133.69 14.51
C GLU A 686 -57.62 -135.05 15.10
N GLU A 687 -57.90 -135.29 16.39
CA GLU A 687 -57.52 -136.54 17.09
C GLU A 687 -58.56 -137.68 16.93
N VAL A 688 -58.23 -138.80 16.25
CA VAL A 688 -59.16 -139.94 16.01
C VAL A 688 -58.58 -141.34 16.25
N ASP A 689 -59.30 -142.14 17.06
CA ASP A 689 -58.95 -143.45 17.64
C ASP A 689 -59.01 -144.67 16.66
N ARG A 690 -58.19 -145.71 16.88
CA ARG A 690 -58.07 -146.91 16.00
C ARG A 690 -57.82 -148.26 16.72
N PRO A 691 -58.71 -149.27 16.59
CA PRO A 691 -58.48 -150.69 16.95
C PRO A 691 -58.11 -151.55 15.69
N LEU A 692 -57.56 -152.78 15.72
CA LEU A 692 -57.23 -153.75 16.79
C LEU A 692 -56.17 -154.78 16.29
N MET A 693 -55.35 -155.39 17.17
CA MET A 693 -54.75 -156.72 16.92
C MET A 693 -54.64 -157.62 18.17
N LEU A 694 -55.18 -158.83 18.05
CA LEU A 694 -54.83 -160.10 18.73
C LEU A 694 -54.85 -160.23 20.28
N LEU A 695 -55.86 -160.99 20.73
CA LEU A 695 -55.86 -161.95 21.87
C LEU A 695 -55.64 -161.43 23.31
N GLY A 696 -56.73 -161.18 24.05
CA GLY A 696 -56.62 -160.83 25.48
C GLY A 696 -57.86 -160.75 26.38
N GLY A 697 -59.04 -161.23 26.00
CA GLY A 697 -60.16 -161.50 26.93
C GLY A 697 -60.86 -160.35 27.70
N ILE A 698 -62.07 -159.98 27.23
CA ILE A 698 -63.29 -159.78 28.06
C ILE A 698 -63.38 -158.53 28.99
N VAL A 699 -64.16 -157.53 28.53
CA VAL A 699 -65.28 -156.81 29.25
C VAL A 699 -65.05 -155.51 30.10
N VAL A 700 -65.51 -154.37 29.54
CA VAL A 700 -66.41 -153.29 30.08
C VAL A 700 -65.93 -152.20 31.11
N GLY A 701 -66.09 -150.89 30.73
CA GLY A 701 -67.11 -150.00 31.36
C GLY A 701 -66.79 -148.60 31.99
N LEU A 702 -67.15 -147.50 31.29
CA LEU A 702 -67.88 -146.26 31.74
C LEU A 702 -67.30 -145.15 32.70
N LEU A 703 -67.31 -143.88 32.19
CA LEU A 703 -67.83 -142.57 32.77
C LEU A 703 -67.01 -141.58 33.69
N VAL A 704 -66.97 -140.27 33.28
CA VAL A 704 -67.47 -139.02 33.98
C VAL A 704 -66.54 -137.98 34.74
N VAL A 705 -66.48 -136.71 34.20
CA VAL A 705 -66.73 -135.34 34.83
C VAL A 705 -65.64 -134.37 35.45
N VAL A 706 -65.49 -133.17 34.81
CA VAL A 706 -65.56 -131.73 35.31
C VAL A 706 -64.38 -130.90 35.93
N ALA A 707 -64.37 -129.58 35.55
CA ALA A 707 -63.92 -128.33 36.26
C ALA A 707 -62.44 -127.83 36.23
N TYR A 708 -62.06 -126.52 36.37
CA TYR A 708 -62.70 -125.16 36.30
C TYR A 708 -61.68 -124.02 36.70
N ILE A 709 -61.82 -122.76 36.20
CA ILE A 709 -61.15 -121.44 36.58
C ILE A 709 -59.61 -121.28 36.35
N GLY A 710 -59.00 -120.12 35.97
CA GLY A 710 -59.46 -118.80 35.47
C GLY A 710 -58.83 -117.54 36.17
N ARG A 711 -58.84 -116.35 35.49
CA ARG A 711 -58.47 -114.97 35.97
C ARG A 711 -56.96 -114.69 36.28
N ARG A 712 -56.40 -113.46 36.20
CA ARG A 712 -56.84 -112.09 35.76
C ARG A 712 -55.62 -111.15 35.62
N LYS A 713 -55.77 -110.12 34.78
CA LYS A 713 -55.18 -108.76 34.81
C LYS A 713 -53.65 -108.62 34.73
#